data_AF-A0A2L0VQT4-F1
#
_entry.id   AF-A0A2L0VQT4-F1
#
_cell.length_a   1.000
_cell.length_b   1.000
_cell.length_c   1.000
_cell.angle_alpha   90.00
_cell.angle_beta   90.00
_cell.angle_gamma   90.00
#
_symmetry.space_group_name_H-M   'P 1'
#
loop_
_entity.id
_entity.type
_entity.pdbx_description
1 polymer ?
#
loop_
_entity_poly.entity_id
_entity_poly.type
_entity_poly.pdbx_seq_one_letter_code
_entity_poly.pdbx_strand_id
1 'polypeptide(L)'
;MLVVAAAALPAGAASAGEEPLYRPAPEWVTPVKLPDMASAPNGLLVLDIQQRVDGPTVWAFSDTAVKIGTPEELSQSSNIVLPWSPDKGDLIIHQLVILRDGTEIDALANGQKFTVLRREQALEQRELTGILSAALAVEGLRVGDTLRLRMSTTSKDAALGGRSQLAVPLLAEPVRVASASYRLSWRKDEPLKWQALTGGVDAAPRRNGDFMELPIALPLAKQPEMPDDAPIRYRRPPMVEASTFTGWDDVSKVMAPLYATEGTIADGSPIAAEVERIMAATDDPLRRTAMALQLVQDKVRYLAVGMDGGNYVPQTPAKTWDARYGDCKAKTLLLLAMLHAMEIDAEPVMAHAQLGDAIPSRIPSVLAFNHILVRAHVGGRALWLDGTALGTRLPDLGDPPPFGHVLPVRAAGAELERIDARPPARPIVDLALDADESTSVDLPSVMTVDMTLRGQLASLLTLASSQLGAKESRDLTQRLLQEYVGEAQFEDVTVTPAVEDGSVSIRARGVFGSAWDRVDKRTERWLARIPDIVAFAPDRARAAWAEIPVATPGPDRARYRLRIRLPDGGRGYRIEGEGALDGRYGGYEVQRSVTLADGIVTVDETLATSGIEIPAAQVAGERDRVATMLGQAPRMIAPEDARRRWNLAGAASTSQLDAIKAIYAANAAKADEENITALTSATSFQRGIGDFKAAEAMLTRQIALLPSVDAYLERSAVRKELGNSTGAIADAEEARKLDPSSASAISSLAWLVAAQGDVDRAARLLDERIALGGKARDDFRFAKAAMVGEFGEAQAAIDAFDALIGEKPGSPALLNARCWVKATRNVAIDTALKDCTSAIELSESTANILDSRALVWMRLGRDEDALRDLDAALSQIPALASSRLLRAIVNKRLGHGERAAADLAVARQLSPALERDYARFGLKP
;
A
#
# COMPACT_ATOMS: atom_id res chain seq x y z
N MET A 1 -39.43 65.50 -40.96
CA MET A 1 -40.00 64.42 -41.79
C MET A 1 -38.83 63.60 -42.31
N LEU A 2 -38.92 62.27 -42.19
CA LEU A 2 -37.86 61.26 -42.30
C LEU A 2 -37.07 61.27 -43.62
N VAL A 3 -35.77 60.93 -43.55
CA VAL A 3 -35.16 59.91 -44.42
C VAL A 3 -34.19 59.06 -43.58
N VAL A 4 -34.36 57.74 -43.73
CA VAL A 4 -33.66 56.62 -43.09
C VAL A 4 -32.39 56.29 -43.87
N ALA A 5 -31.29 56.01 -43.16
CA ALA A 5 -30.15 55.27 -43.70
C ALA A 5 -29.83 54.11 -42.75
N ALA A 6 -30.07 52.89 -43.23
CA ALA A 6 -29.79 51.66 -42.53
C ALA A 6 -28.28 51.37 -42.55
N ALA A 7 -27.65 51.37 -41.36
CA ALA A 7 -26.31 50.83 -41.18
C ALA A 7 -26.42 49.37 -40.75
N ALA A 8 -26.04 48.46 -41.64
CA ALA A 8 -25.82 47.07 -41.31
C ALA A 8 -24.56 46.96 -40.43
N LEU A 9 -24.74 46.62 -39.16
CA LEU A 9 -23.63 46.21 -38.30
C LEU A 9 -23.34 44.73 -38.58
N PRO A 10 -22.08 44.35 -38.87
CA PRO A 10 -21.73 42.93 -38.96
C PRO A 10 -21.94 42.30 -37.58
N ALA A 11 -22.69 41.20 -37.54
CA ALA A 11 -22.78 40.33 -36.38
C ALA A 11 -21.39 39.78 -36.09
N GLY A 12 -20.69 40.37 -35.13
CA GLY A 12 -19.49 39.77 -34.56
C GLY A 12 -19.86 38.42 -33.97
N ALA A 13 -19.05 37.40 -34.23
CA ALA A 13 -19.15 36.13 -33.53
C ALA A 13 -19.12 36.43 -32.03
N ALA A 14 -20.19 36.06 -31.32
CA ALA A 14 -20.26 36.23 -29.87
C ALA A 14 -19.19 35.33 -29.25
N SER A 15 -18.07 35.93 -28.83
CA SER A 15 -17.14 35.30 -27.90
C SER A 15 -17.89 35.09 -26.59
N ALA A 16 -17.92 33.86 -26.10
CA ALA A 16 -18.31 33.56 -24.72
C ALA A 16 -17.43 34.37 -23.74
N GLY A 17 -17.99 34.71 -22.57
CA GLY A 17 -17.43 35.73 -21.68
C GLY A 17 -16.46 35.21 -20.62
N GLU A 18 -15.32 35.89 -20.46
CA GLU A 18 -14.38 35.70 -19.32
C GLU A 18 -14.91 36.29 -17.99
N GLU A 19 -16.09 36.92 -18.00
CA GLU A 19 -16.72 37.52 -16.81
C GLU A 19 -18.08 36.88 -16.48
N PRO A 20 -18.41 36.69 -15.19
CA PRO A 20 -19.74 36.25 -14.78
C PRO A 20 -20.82 37.25 -15.18
N LEU A 21 -21.90 36.74 -15.77
CA LEU A 21 -23.08 37.52 -16.13
C LEU A 21 -24.06 37.55 -14.95
N TYR A 22 -24.67 38.70 -14.68
CA TYR A 22 -25.67 38.85 -13.60
C TYR A 22 -27.05 39.15 -14.22
N ARG A 23 -27.92 38.15 -14.27
CA ARG A 23 -29.23 38.24 -14.94
C ARG A 23 -30.25 37.31 -14.27
N PRO A 24 -31.57 37.58 -14.37
CA PRO A 24 -32.59 36.68 -13.85
C PRO A 24 -32.47 35.25 -14.37
N ALA A 25 -32.96 34.28 -13.58
CA ALA A 25 -33.03 32.89 -14.01
C ALA A 25 -33.89 32.76 -15.29
N PRO A 26 -33.50 31.89 -16.25
CA PRO A 26 -34.29 31.68 -17.46
C PRO A 26 -35.73 31.26 -17.15
N GLU A 27 -36.70 31.70 -17.95
CA GLU A 27 -38.13 31.43 -17.74
C GLU A 27 -38.49 29.94 -17.72
N TRP A 28 -37.63 29.10 -18.29
CA TRP A 28 -37.83 27.66 -18.32
C TRP A 28 -37.46 26.93 -17.02
N VAL A 29 -36.68 27.57 -16.15
CA VAL A 29 -36.31 27.02 -14.86
C VAL A 29 -37.54 27.00 -13.96
N THR A 30 -37.81 25.88 -13.30
CA THR A 30 -38.88 25.81 -12.29
C THR A 30 -38.31 26.04 -10.90
N PRO A 31 -38.59 27.17 -10.23
CA PRO A 31 -38.00 27.46 -8.93
C PRO A 31 -38.47 26.49 -7.84
N VAL A 32 -37.55 26.03 -7.00
CA VAL A 32 -37.86 25.22 -5.81
C VAL A 32 -38.09 26.12 -4.59
N LYS A 33 -39.06 25.76 -3.74
CA LYS A 33 -39.32 26.46 -2.48
C LYS A 33 -38.37 25.96 -1.39
N LEU A 34 -37.98 26.86 -0.49
CA LEU A 34 -37.23 26.47 0.71
C LEU A 34 -38.13 25.64 1.63
N PRO A 35 -37.55 24.67 2.38
CA PRO A 35 -38.26 24.00 3.45
C PRO A 35 -38.64 25.00 4.56
N ASP A 36 -39.49 24.56 5.50
CA ASP A 36 -39.77 25.35 6.70
C ASP A 36 -38.48 25.57 7.50
N MET A 37 -38.00 26.81 7.52
CA MET A 37 -36.71 27.17 8.10
C MET A 37 -36.65 27.00 9.62
N ALA A 38 -37.81 27.02 10.30
CA ALA A 38 -37.91 26.81 11.74
C ALA A 38 -37.57 25.36 12.13
N SER A 39 -37.91 24.39 11.28
CA SER A 39 -37.69 22.96 11.50
C SER A 39 -36.55 22.38 10.65
N ALA A 40 -35.98 23.16 9.72
CA ALA A 40 -34.92 22.71 8.82
C ALA A 40 -33.62 22.33 9.57
N PRO A 41 -33.00 21.18 9.22
CA PRO A 41 -31.72 20.76 9.80
C PRO A 41 -30.56 21.67 9.36
N ASN A 42 -29.44 21.62 10.06
CA ASN A 42 -28.22 22.29 9.60
C ASN A 42 -27.62 21.54 8.38
N GLY A 43 -26.82 22.25 7.57
CA GLY A 43 -26.20 21.72 6.36
C GLY A 43 -27.04 21.97 5.09
N LEU A 44 -26.89 21.10 4.10
CA LEU A 44 -27.52 21.22 2.77
C LEU A 44 -29.05 21.09 2.87
N LEU A 45 -29.77 22.16 2.54
CA LEU A 45 -31.23 22.21 2.56
C LEU A 45 -31.84 21.93 1.20
N VAL A 46 -31.35 22.63 0.16
CA VAL A 46 -31.85 22.55 -1.20
C VAL A 46 -30.70 22.21 -2.12
N LEU A 47 -30.90 21.21 -2.99
CA LEU A 47 -30.08 20.93 -4.15
C LEU A 47 -30.98 20.65 -5.35
N ASP A 48 -31.24 21.66 -6.16
CA ASP A 48 -31.98 21.50 -7.41
C ASP A 48 -31.06 21.73 -8.60
N ILE A 49 -31.02 20.76 -9.52
CA ILE A 49 -30.22 20.78 -10.73
C ILE A 49 -31.16 20.64 -11.92
N GLN A 50 -31.17 21.63 -12.82
CA GLN A 50 -31.98 21.59 -14.04
C GLN A 50 -31.08 21.79 -15.26
N GLN A 51 -31.08 20.81 -16.15
CA GLN A 51 -30.32 20.86 -17.40
C GLN A 51 -31.24 20.95 -18.61
N ARG A 52 -30.77 21.67 -19.63
CA ARG A 52 -31.47 21.79 -20.89
C ARG A 52 -30.52 21.62 -22.07
N VAL A 53 -30.85 20.70 -22.96
CA VAL A 53 -30.20 20.53 -24.26
C VAL A 53 -31.04 21.28 -25.30
N ASP A 54 -30.46 22.32 -25.89
CA ASP A 54 -31.08 23.12 -26.94
C ASP A 54 -30.12 23.19 -28.15
N GLY A 55 -30.30 22.24 -29.08
CA GLY A 55 -29.36 21.99 -30.17
C GLY A 55 -27.96 21.69 -29.62
N PRO A 56 -26.91 22.43 -30.05
CA PRO A 56 -25.53 22.20 -29.61
C PRO A 56 -25.19 22.82 -28.24
N THR A 57 -26.15 23.51 -27.60
CA THR A 57 -25.92 24.20 -26.33
C THR A 57 -26.54 23.42 -25.18
N VAL A 58 -25.73 23.12 -24.16
CA VAL A 58 -26.18 22.54 -22.90
C VAL A 58 -26.19 23.62 -21.83
N TRP A 59 -27.35 23.84 -21.22
CA TRP A 59 -27.53 24.66 -20.02
C TRP A 59 -27.53 23.78 -18.78
N ALA A 60 -26.90 24.25 -17.71
CA ALA A 60 -26.98 23.66 -16.38
C ALA A 60 -27.28 24.74 -15.34
N PHE A 61 -28.49 24.74 -14.81
CA PHE A 61 -28.94 25.57 -13.70
C PHE A 61 -28.80 24.82 -12.38
N SER A 62 -28.38 25.51 -11.32
CA SER A 62 -28.34 24.99 -9.96
C SER A 62 -28.94 25.98 -8.96
N ASP A 63 -29.77 25.50 -8.05
CA ASP A 63 -30.27 26.22 -6.86
C ASP A 63 -29.84 25.45 -5.61
N THR A 64 -28.93 26.05 -4.84
CA THR A 64 -28.37 25.46 -3.62
C THR A 64 -28.69 26.35 -2.42
N ALA A 65 -29.17 25.75 -1.33
CA ALA A 65 -29.34 26.44 -0.05
C ALA A 65 -28.69 25.65 1.09
N VAL A 66 -27.89 26.31 1.92
CA VAL A 66 -27.15 25.69 3.04
C VAL A 66 -27.44 26.47 4.33
N LYS A 67 -27.92 25.79 5.36
CA LYS A 67 -28.13 26.35 6.71
C LYS A 67 -26.88 26.17 7.54
N ILE A 68 -26.38 27.27 8.09
CA ILE A 68 -25.11 27.32 8.80
C ILE A 68 -25.40 27.16 10.29
N GLY A 69 -25.16 25.97 10.83
CA GLY A 69 -25.42 25.64 12.22
C GLY A 69 -24.18 25.70 13.12
N THR A 70 -23.00 25.64 12.53
CA THR A 70 -21.73 25.51 13.25
C THR A 70 -20.68 26.48 12.71
N PRO A 71 -19.66 26.85 13.52
CA PRO A 71 -18.52 27.61 13.05
C PRO A 71 -17.76 26.93 11.89
N GLU A 72 -17.71 25.60 11.88
CA GLU A 72 -17.08 24.81 10.81
C GLU A 72 -17.85 24.96 9.48
N GLU A 73 -19.19 24.84 9.51
CA GLU A 73 -20.03 25.08 8.34
C GLU A 73 -19.96 26.53 7.86
N LEU A 74 -19.84 27.49 8.79
CA LEU A 74 -19.63 28.90 8.45
C LEU A 74 -18.31 29.06 7.69
N SER A 75 -17.23 28.50 8.23
CA SER A 75 -15.91 28.55 7.59
C SER A 75 -15.92 27.93 6.19
N GLN A 76 -16.61 26.80 6.01
CA GLN A 76 -16.75 26.13 4.71
C GLN A 76 -17.64 26.91 3.72
N SER A 77 -18.72 27.55 4.19
CA SER A 77 -19.69 28.22 3.33
C SER A 77 -19.38 29.70 3.07
N SER A 78 -18.40 30.29 3.78
CA SER A 78 -18.05 31.70 3.64
C SER A 78 -17.36 32.05 2.33
N ASN A 79 -16.77 31.07 1.64
CA ASN A 79 -16.05 31.28 0.38
C ASN A 79 -16.70 30.46 -0.73
N ILE A 80 -17.37 31.13 -1.66
CA ILE A 80 -17.95 30.50 -2.84
C ILE A 80 -16.91 30.55 -3.97
N VAL A 81 -16.66 29.41 -4.62
CA VAL A 81 -15.80 29.31 -5.81
C VAL A 81 -16.54 28.55 -6.90
N LEU A 82 -16.76 29.19 -8.05
CA LEU A 82 -17.55 28.65 -9.16
C LEU A 82 -16.66 28.49 -10.41
N PRO A 83 -16.34 27.24 -10.84
CA PRO A 83 -15.56 27.01 -12.04
C PRO A 83 -16.41 27.09 -13.31
N TRP A 84 -15.88 27.64 -14.41
CA TRP A 84 -16.46 27.51 -15.75
C TRP A 84 -15.41 27.60 -16.86
N SER A 85 -15.74 27.08 -18.05
CA SER A 85 -14.91 27.14 -19.25
C SER A 85 -15.36 28.29 -20.16
N PRO A 86 -14.66 29.45 -20.17
CA PRO A 86 -15.07 30.63 -20.91
C PRO A 86 -15.02 30.46 -22.43
N ASP A 87 -14.26 29.48 -22.94
CA ASP A 87 -14.21 29.14 -24.38
C ASP A 87 -15.41 28.28 -24.82
N LYS A 88 -16.18 27.73 -23.87
CA LYS A 88 -17.35 26.87 -24.13
C LYS A 88 -18.67 27.57 -23.85
N GLY A 89 -18.72 28.52 -22.94
CA GLY A 89 -19.93 29.27 -22.62
C GLY A 89 -19.78 30.14 -21.38
N ASP A 90 -20.91 30.55 -20.83
CA ASP A 90 -20.98 31.61 -19.82
C ASP A 90 -21.28 31.04 -18.42
N LEU A 91 -20.73 31.69 -17.40
CA LEU A 91 -21.22 31.60 -16.02
C LEU A 91 -22.24 32.72 -15.78
N ILE A 92 -23.43 32.37 -15.30
CA ILE A 92 -24.54 33.30 -15.09
C ILE A 92 -25.01 33.20 -13.63
N ILE A 93 -24.82 34.25 -12.86
CA ILE A 93 -25.30 34.37 -11.48
C ILE A 93 -26.71 34.97 -11.50
N HIS A 94 -27.66 34.23 -10.95
CA HIS A 94 -29.06 34.66 -10.90
C HIS A 94 -29.42 35.27 -9.55
N GLN A 95 -28.89 34.73 -8.46
CA GLN A 95 -29.21 35.16 -7.11
C GLN A 95 -28.14 34.68 -6.12
N LEU A 96 -27.76 35.54 -5.18
CA LEU A 96 -27.02 35.16 -3.97
C LEU A 96 -27.61 35.90 -2.78
N VAL A 97 -28.24 35.17 -1.86
CA VAL A 97 -28.92 35.77 -0.70
C VAL A 97 -28.55 35.10 0.60
N ILE A 98 -28.49 35.91 1.65
CA ILE A 98 -28.39 35.48 3.05
C ILE A 98 -29.78 35.61 3.66
N LEU A 99 -30.32 34.50 4.16
CA LEU A 99 -31.59 34.47 4.87
C LEU A 99 -31.31 34.46 6.37
N ARG A 100 -31.77 35.50 7.07
CA ARG A 100 -31.58 35.69 8.51
C ARG A 100 -32.89 36.09 9.17
N ASP A 101 -33.36 35.29 10.12
CA ASP A 101 -34.56 35.56 10.91
C ASP A 101 -35.80 35.92 10.05
N GLY A 102 -35.95 35.24 8.91
CA GLY A 102 -37.05 35.48 7.95
C GLY A 102 -36.85 36.70 7.03
N THR A 103 -35.72 37.40 7.13
CA THR A 103 -35.34 38.51 6.24
C THR A 103 -34.38 38.02 5.15
N GLU A 104 -34.64 38.40 3.90
CA GLU A 104 -33.77 38.14 2.76
C GLU A 104 -32.80 39.32 2.55
N ILE A 105 -31.50 39.05 2.60
CA ILE A 105 -30.43 40.02 2.36
C ILE A 105 -29.79 39.65 1.02
N ASP A 106 -30.03 40.47 -0.01
CA ASP A 106 -29.43 40.30 -1.32
C ASP A 106 -27.98 40.77 -1.33
N ALA A 107 -27.05 39.82 -1.37
CA ALA A 107 -25.62 40.10 -1.34
C ALA A 107 -25.17 40.82 -2.61
N LEU A 108 -25.77 40.51 -3.77
CA LEU A 108 -25.41 41.09 -5.06
C LEU A 108 -25.91 42.53 -5.16
N ALA A 109 -27.15 42.78 -4.75
CA ALA A 109 -27.71 44.14 -4.72
C ALA A 109 -26.97 45.04 -3.71
N ASN A 110 -26.42 44.46 -2.64
CA ASN A 110 -25.55 45.16 -1.68
C ASN A 110 -24.11 45.36 -2.16
N GLY A 111 -23.81 45.06 -3.43
CA GLY A 111 -22.53 45.37 -4.07
C GLY A 111 -21.48 44.27 -4.02
N GLN A 112 -21.76 43.11 -3.42
CA GLN A 112 -20.84 41.98 -3.45
C GLN A 112 -20.80 41.39 -4.87
N LYS A 113 -19.60 41.21 -5.43
CA LYS A 113 -19.40 40.65 -6.77
C LYS A 113 -18.33 39.58 -6.74
N PHE A 114 -18.52 38.56 -7.57
CA PHE A 114 -17.50 37.56 -7.78
C PHE A 114 -16.27 38.17 -8.46
N THR A 115 -15.11 37.86 -7.92
CA THR A 115 -13.82 38.16 -8.53
C THR A 115 -13.42 36.99 -9.42
N VAL A 116 -13.08 37.26 -10.66
CA VAL A 116 -12.56 36.25 -11.57
C VAL A 116 -11.10 36.00 -11.24
N LEU A 117 -10.79 34.75 -10.91
CA LEU A 117 -9.46 34.27 -10.65
C LEU A 117 -9.09 33.28 -11.76
N ARG A 118 -7.97 33.53 -12.45
CA ARG A 118 -7.31 32.53 -13.27
C ARG A 118 -6.40 31.71 -12.37
N ARG A 119 -6.94 30.62 -11.84
CA ARG A 119 -6.21 29.70 -10.99
C ARG A 119 -6.12 28.36 -11.70
N GLU A 120 -4.99 28.10 -12.35
CA GLU A 120 -4.67 26.78 -12.91
C GLU A 120 -4.31 25.83 -11.76
N GLN A 121 -5.34 25.35 -11.05
CA GLN A 121 -5.18 24.49 -9.86
C GLN A 121 -4.51 23.14 -10.17
N ALA A 122 -4.48 22.76 -11.44
CA ALA A 122 -3.88 21.52 -11.92
C ALA A 122 -2.49 21.75 -12.54
N LEU A 123 -1.89 22.95 -12.41
CA LEU A 123 -0.58 23.23 -12.99
C LEU A 123 0.54 22.41 -12.33
N GLU A 124 0.47 22.18 -11.01
CA GLU A 124 1.37 21.27 -10.30
C GLU A 124 1.20 19.81 -10.77
N GLN A 125 0.01 19.48 -11.30
CA GLN A 125 -0.31 18.20 -11.94
C GLN A 125 0.00 18.19 -13.45
N ARG A 126 0.62 19.26 -13.97
CA ARG A 126 0.97 19.44 -15.40
C ARG A 126 -0.26 19.49 -16.31
N GLU A 127 -1.30 20.16 -15.85
CA GLU A 127 -2.51 20.41 -16.64
C GLU A 127 -2.81 21.90 -16.74
N LEU A 128 -3.15 22.35 -17.96
CA LEU A 128 -3.63 23.69 -18.28
C LEU A 128 -5.06 23.56 -18.75
N THR A 129 -6.01 23.86 -17.89
CA THR A 129 -7.43 23.57 -18.13
C THR A 129 -8.15 24.69 -18.85
N GLY A 130 -7.71 25.95 -18.68
CA GLY A 130 -8.44 27.12 -19.16
C GLY A 130 -9.70 27.43 -18.38
N ILE A 131 -9.95 26.72 -17.28
CA ILE A 131 -11.11 26.93 -16.41
C ILE A 131 -10.86 28.20 -15.58
N LEU A 132 -11.79 29.14 -15.64
CA LEU A 132 -11.80 30.31 -14.75
C LEU A 132 -12.59 29.99 -13.49
N SER A 133 -12.22 30.61 -12.37
CA SER A 133 -12.92 30.50 -11.09
C SER A 133 -13.50 31.85 -10.70
N ALA A 134 -14.81 31.92 -10.51
CA ALA A 134 -15.47 33.09 -9.93
C ALA A 134 -15.51 32.89 -8.41
N ALA A 135 -14.77 33.70 -7.67
CA ALA A 135 -14.64 33.58 -6.22
C ALA A 135 -15.30 34.76 -5.49
N LEU A 136 -16.01 34.47 -4.39
CA LEU A 136 -16.59 35.48 -3.52
C LEU A 136 -16.50 35.02 -2.06
N ALA A 137 -15.87 35.84 -1.23
CA ALA A 137 -16.02 35.77 0.22
C ALA A 137 -17.33 36.47 0.60
N VAL A 138 -18.32 35.72 1.08
CA VAL A 138 -19.65 36.24 1.37
C VAL A 138 -19.59 37.09 2.63
N GLU A 139 -19.66 38.41 2.47
CA GLU A 139 -19.55 39.33 3.60
C GLU A 139 -20.82 39.30 4.46
N GLY A 140 -20.62 39.28 5.78
CA GLY A 140 -21.71 39.40 6.74
C GLY A 140 -22.44 38.09 7.08
N LEU A 141 -21.99 36.94 6.55
CA LEU A 141 -22.50 35.61 6.86
C LEU A 141 -22.19 35.19 8.32
N ARG A 142 -23.12 34.51 8.99
CA ARG A 142 -23.04 34.13 10.42
C ARG A 142 -23.61 32.75 10.68
N VAL A 143 -23.24 32.16 11.82
CA VAL A 143 -23.95 30.98 12.36
C VAL A 143 -25.41 31.36 12.62
N GLY A 144 -26.32 30.51 12.16
CA GLY A 144 -27.77 30.71 12.15
C GLY A 144 -28.33 31.11 10.78
N ASP A 145 -27.51 31.66 9.89
CA ASP A 145 -27.95 32.09 8.56
C ASP A 145 -28.19 30.90 7.62
N THR A 146 -28.94 31.15 6.54
CA THR A 146 -28.99 30.26 5.38
C THR A 146 -28.50 30.99 4.14
N LEU A 147 -27.49 30.42 3.49
CA LEU A 147 -26.93 30.95 2.25
C LEU A 147 -27.59 30.26 1.06
N ARG A 148 -28.16 31.03 0.13
CA ARG A 148 -28.76 30.50 -1.09
C ARG A 148 -28.10 31.07 -2.34
N LEU A 149 -27.68 30.20 -3.25
CA LEU A 149 -27.07 30.54 -4.53
C LEU A 149 -27.88 29.93 -5.67
N ARG A 150 -28.22 30.75 -6.66
CA ARG A 150 -28.77 30.33 -7.95
C ARG A 150 -27.87 30.78 -9.08
N MET A 151 -27.48 29.84 -9.94
CA MET A 151 -26.62 30.11 -11.07
C MET A 151 -26.96 29.20 -12.25
N SER A 152 -26.51 29.58 -13.44
CA SER A 152 -26.43 28.71 -14.61
C SER A 152 -25.03 28.71 -15.20
N THR A 153 -24.66 27.62 -15.84
CA THR A 153 -23.58 27.57 -16.83
C THR A 153 -24.15 27.19 -18.19
N THR A 154 -23.53 27.70 -19.25
CA THR A 154 -23.78 27.23 -20.62
C THR A 154 -22.52 26.59 -21.19
N SER A 155 -22.69 25.62 -22.08
CA SER A 155 -21.57 25.01 -22.79
C SER A 155 -21.98 24.61 -24.20
N LYS A 156 -21.09 24.87 -25.16
CA LYS A 156 -21.19 24.46 -26.55
C LYS A 156 -19.79 24.18 -27.07
N ASP A 157 -19.56 22.99 -27.62
CA ASP A 157 -18.25 22.60 -28.12
C ASP A 157 -18.28 22.36 -29.64
N ALA A 158 -17.48 23.12 -30.38
CA ALA A 158 -17.39 22.98 -31.82
C ALA A 158 -16.83 21.61 -32.25
N ALA A 159 -15.98 20.98 -31.42
CA ALA A 159 -15.40 19.67 -31.71
C ALA A 159 -16.45 18.54 -31.75
N LEU A 160 -17.62 18.74 -31.16
CA LEU A 160 -18.71 17.78 -31.18
C LEU A 160 -19.58 17.86 -32.44
N GLY A 161 -19.21 18.68 -33.44
CA GLY A 161 -19.92 18.72 -34.73
C GLY A 161 -21.42 19.04 -34.60
N GLY A 162 -21.79 19.87 -33.62
CA GLY A 162 -23.17 20.24 -33.33
C GLY A 162 -23.95 19.26 -32.42
N ARG A 163 -23.32 18.19 -31.94
CA ARG A 163 -23.91 17.28 -30.95
C ARG A 163 -23.76 17.85 -29.53
N SER A 164 -24.61 17.37 -28.64
CA SER A 164 -24.63 17.70 -27.22
C SER A 164 -24.54 16.43 -26.39
N GLN A 165 -23.87 16.53 -25.24
CA GLN A 165 -23.68 15.43 -24.31
C GLN A 165 -23.57 15.96 -22.88
N LEU A 166 -23.96 15.16 -21.90
CA LEU A 166 -23.82 15.44 -20.49
C LEU A 166 -23.76 14.15 -19.68
N ALA A 167 -23.12 14.22 -18.51
CA ALA A 167 -23.10 13.18 -17.50
C ALA A 167 -23.14 13.86 -16.13
N VAL A 168 -24.13 13.53 -15.30
CA VAL A 168 -24.37 14.20 -14.02
C VAL A 168 -24.57 13.19 -12.91
N PRO A 169 -23.74 13.23 -11.84
CA PRO A 169 -23.95 12.38 -10.68
C PRO A 169 -25.28 12.72 -10.00
N LEU A 170 -25.98 11.68 -9.57
CA LEU A 170 -27.25 11.79 -8.86
C LEU A 170 -27.00 11.63 -7.35
N LEU A 171 -27.59 12.52 -6.57
CA LEU A 171 -27.54 12.45 -5.10
C LEU A 171 -28.25 11.17 -4.63
N ALA A 172 -27.62 10.39 -3.77
CA ALA A 172 -28.22 9.20 -3.17
C ALA A 172 -28.03 9.20 -1.63
N GLU A 173 -28.89 8.48 -0.92
CA GLU A 173 -28.67 8.18 0.49
C GLU A 173 -27.29 7.52 0.71
N PRO A 174 -26.59 7.79 1.83
CA PRO A 174 -27.08 8.42 3.06
C PRO A 174 -26.93 9.95 3.12
N VAL A 175 -26.67 10.63 1.99
CA VAL A 175 -26.55 12.10 2.01
C VAL A 175 -27.89 12.72 2.42
N ARG A 176 -27.88 13.50 3.50
CA ARG A 176 -29.09 14.15 4.03
C ARG A 176 -29.31 15.50 3.35
N VAL A 177 -30.51 15.71 2.84
CA VAL A 177 -30.96 16.95 2.21
C VAL A 177 -32.46 17.13 2.45
N ALA A 178 -32.93 18.35 2.68
CA ALA A 178 -34.35 18.61 2.91
C ALA A 178 -35.17 18.54 1.61
N SER A 179 -34.64 19.06 0.51
CA SER A 179 -35.25 18.98 -0.82
C SER A 179 -34.17 18.85 -1.89
N ALA A 180 -34.27 17.82 -2.73
CA ALA A 180 -33.41 17.69 -3.90
C ALA A 180 -34.20 17.26 -5.13
N SER A 181 -33.81 17.78 -6.29
CA SER A 181 -34.40 17.42 -7.57
C SER A 181 -33.38 17.50 -8.69
N TYR A 182 -33.55 16.61 -9.66
CA TYR A 182 -32.88 16.73 -10.95
C TYR A 182 -33.91 16.79 -12.07
N ARG A 183 -33.66 17.62 -13.09
CA ARG A 183 -34.47 17.65 -14.29
C ARG A 183 -33.62 17.81 -15.53
N LEU A 184 -33.80 16.92 -16.49
CA LEU A 184 -33.26 17.06 -17.84
C LEU A 184 -34.36 17.51 -18.79
N SER A 185 -34.09 18.45 -19.69
CA SER A 185 -35.01 18.84 -20.76
C SER A 185 -34.31 18.94 -22.11
N TRP A 186 -35.02 18.65 -23.20
CA TRP A 186 -34.48 18.73 -24.57
C TRP A 186 -35.58 19.00 -25.59
N ARG A 187 -35.25 19.51 -26.78
CA ARG A 187 -36.27 19.76 -27.82
C ARG A 187 -36.96 18.46 -28.21
N LYS A 188 -38.28 18.51 -28.43
CA LYS A 188 -39.10 17.32 -28.75
C LYS A 188 -38.67 16.58 -30.03
N ASP A 189 -38.02 17.28 -30.95
CA ASP A 189 -37.57 16.74 -32.24
C ASP A 189 -36.06 16.38 -32.21
N GLU A 190 -35.36 16.58 -31.09
CA GLU A 190 -33.95 16.21 -30.91
C GLU A 190 -33.83 14.70 -30.63
N PRO A 191 -32.95 13.96 -31.32
CA PRO A 191 -32.77 12.52 -31.12
C PRO A 191 -31.92 12.20 -29.89
N LEU A 192 -32.26 12.80 -28.74
CA LEU A 192 -31.53 12.63 -27.49
C LEU A 192 -31.78 11.25 -26.88
N LYS A 193 -30.68 10.52 -26.62
CA LYS A 193 -30.65 9.33 -25.79
C LYS A 193 -30.29 9.71 -24.37
N TRP A 194 -30.88 9.04 -23.40
CA TRP A 194 -30.51 9.19 -21.99
C TRP A 194 -30.50 7.83 -21.30
N GLN A 195 -29.73 7.73 -20.23
CA GLN A 195 -29.63 6.53 -19.40
C GLN A 195 -29.24 6.89 -17.97
N ALA A 196 -29.85 6.23 -16.98
CA ALA A 196 -29.29 6.20 -15.62
C ALA A 196 -28.33 5.00 -15.49
N LEU A 197 -27.13 5.22 -14.98
CA LEU A 197 -26.13 4.16 -14.74
C LEU A 197 -26.37 3.40 -13.41
N THR A 198 -27.50 3.64 -12.77
CA THR A 198 -27.85 3.12 -11.46
C THR A 198 -29.30 2.66 -11.40
N GLY A 199 -29.59 1.76 -10.45
CA GLY A 199 -30.96 1.35 -10.16
C GLY A 199 -31.76 2.40 -9.39
N GLY A 200 -33.08 2.22 -9.31
CA GLY A 200 -33.95 3.07 -8.50
C GLY A 200 -34.34 4.42 -9.14
N VAL A 201 -34.12 4.58 -10.45
CA VAL A 201 -34.60 5.73 -11.22
C VAL A 201 -35.88 5.34 -11.97
N ASP A 202 -37.03 5.62 -11.37
CA ASP A 202 -38.34 5.47 -12.01
C ASP A 202 -38.78 6.83 -12.57
N ALA A 203 -38.26 7.17 -13.74
CA ALA A 203 -38.51 8.45 -14.40
C ALA A 203 -38.82 8.24 -15.89
N ALA A 204 -39.89 8.89 -16.36
CA ALA A 204 -40.30 8.87 -17.75
C ALA A 204 -40.28 10.30 -18.34
N PRO A 205 -39.75 10.48 -19.57
CA PRO A 205 -39.86 11.76 -20.25
C PRO A 205 -41.31 12.13 -20.50
N ARG A 206 -41.67 13.38 -20.22
CA ARG A 206 -43.00 13.95 -20.51
C ARG A 206 -42.86 15.19 -21.39
N ARG A 207 -43.82 15.42 -22.27
CA ARG A 207 -43.83 16.61 -23.14
C ARG A 207 -44.23 17.86 -22.35
N ASN A 208 -43.47 18.94 -22.49
CA ASN A 208 -43.76 20.29 -22.01
C ASN A 208 -43.54 21.31 -23.14
N GLY A 209 -44.60 21.65 -23.87
CA GLY A 209 -44.53 22.51 -25.06
C GLY A 209 -43.67 21.88 -26.18
N ASP A 210 -42.63 22.61 -26.58
CA ASP A 210 -41.64 22.19 -27.59
C ASP A 210 -40.48 21.38 -27.02
N PHE A 211 -40.50 21.08 -25.72
CA PHE A 211 -39.48 20.32 -25.04
C PHE A 211 -40.05 19.02 -24.45
N MET A 212 -39.18 18.03 -24.29
CA MET A 212 -39.36 16.90 -23.38
C MET A 212 -38.69 17.24 -22.05
N GLU A 213 -39.24 16.73 -20.96
CA GLU A 213 -38.69 16.84 -19.61
C GLU A 213 -38.61 15.47 -18.95
N LEU A 214 -37.49 15.17 -18.32
CA LEU A 214 -37.26 14.00 -17.49
C LEU A 214 -37.01 14.47 -16.05
N PRO A 215 -38.04 14.48 -15.18
CA PRO A 215 -37.86 14.75 -13.77
C PRO A 215 -37.36 13.49 -13.04
N ILE A 216 -36.30 13.62 -12.25
CA ILE A 216 -35.77 12.58 -11.37
C ILE A 216 -35.88 13.09 -9.92
N ALA A 217 -36.58 12.33 -9.08
CA ALA A 217 -36.69 12.60 -7.65
C ALA A 217 -35.36 12.27 -6.95
N LEU A 218 -34.90 13.15 -6.06
CA LEU A 218 -33.68 12.97 -5.28
C LEU A 218 -33.95 13.21 -3.78
N PRO A 219 -33.13 12.66 -2.86
CA PRO A 219 -32.05 11.72 -3.14
C PRO A 219 -32.58 10.36 -3.62
N LEU A 220 -31.80 9.66 -4.43
CA LEU A 220 -32.05 8.25 -4.72
C LEU A 220 -31.93 7.42 -3.44
N ALA A 221 -32.64 6.29 -3.40
CA ALA A 221 -32.46 5.30 -2.33
C ALA A 221 -30.99 4.84 -2.23
N LYS A 222 -30.58 4.40 -1.04
CA LYS A 222 -29.23 3.85 -0.81
C LYS A 222 -28.92 2.77 -1.86
N GLN A 223 -27.82 2.93 -2.58
CA GLN A 223 -27.42 1.97 -3.59
C GLN A 223 -26.99 0.64 -2.94
N PRO A 224 -27.30 -0.51 -3.55
CA PRO A 224 -26.89 -1.80 -3.03
C PRO A 224 -25.37 -1.88 -2.89
N GLU A 225 -24.89 -2.46 -1.80
CA GLU A 225 -23.47 -2.75 -1.63
C GLU A 225 -23.01 -3.74 -2.70
N MET A 226 -21.84 -3.49 -3.29
CA MET A 226 -21.19 -4.38 -4.25
C MET A 226 -19.90 -4.90 -3.65
N PRO A 227 -19.50 -6.15 -3.92
CA PRO A 227 -18.22 -6.64 -3.44
C PRO A 227 -17.09 -5.92 -4.18
N ASP A 228 -15.99 -5.62 -3.50
CA ASP A 228 -14.87 -4.82 -4.04
C ASP A 228 -14.17 -5.51 -5.23
N ASP A 229 -14.25 -6.83 -5.27
CA ASP A 229 -13.74 -7.69 -6.32
C ASP A 229 -14.72 -7.88 -7.51
N ALA A 230 -15.86 -7.18 -7.51
CA ALA A 230 -16.76 -7.18 -8.67
C ALA A 230 -16.13 -6.42 -9.85
N PRO A 231 -16.32 -6.90 -11.09
CA PRO A 231 -15.97 -6.12 -12.27
C PRO A 231 -16.61 -4.74 -12.26
N ILE A 232 -15.90 -3.76 -12.79
CA ILE A 232 -16.25 -2.35 -12.64
C ILE A 232 -17.63 -2.01 -13.24
N ARG A 233 -18.09 -2.78 -14.23
CA ARG A 233 -19.45 -2.65 -14.81
C ARG A 233 -20.59 -2.91 -13.81
N TYR A 234 -20.33 -3.57 -12.68
CA TYR A 234 -21.30 -3.73 -11.58
C TYR A 234 -21.21 -2.60 -10.54
N ARG A 235 -20.04 -1.96 -10.40
CA ARG A 235 -19.76 -0.90 -9.42
C ARG A 235 -19.96 0.49 -10.01
N ARG A 236 -21.11 0.72 -10.62
CA ARG A 236 -21.40 1.97 -11.34
C ARG A 236 -21.78 3.10 -10.36
N PRO A 237 -21.28 4.33 -10.57
CA PRO A 237 -21.71 5.47 -9.78
C PRO A 237 -23.18 5.84 -10.09
N PRO A 238 -23.94 6.38 -9.11
CA PRO A 238 -25.27 6.92 -9.36
C PRO A 238 -25.15 8.15 -10.26
N MET A 239 -25.46 7.99 -11.54
CA MET A 239 -25.28 9.03 -12.56
C MET A 239 -26.35 8.91 -13.64
N VAL A 240 -26.72 10.04 -14.23
CA VAL A 240 -27.50 10.10 -15.48
C VAL A 240 -26.63 10.65 -16.61
N GLU A 241 -26.77 10.05 -17.78
CA GLU A 241 -26.11 10.46 -19.01
C GLU A 241 -27.15 10.84 -20.04
N ALA A 242 -26.83 11.83 -20.87
CA ALA A 242 -27.60 12.13 -22.07
C ALA A 242 -26.69 12.54 -23.22
N SER A 243 -27.09 12.20 -24.44
CA SER A 243 -26.30 12.41 -25.65
C SER A 243 -27.20 12.50 -26.88
N THR A 244 -26.87 13.40 -27.81
CA THR A 244 -27.51 13.48 -29.14
C THR A 244 -26.75 12.68 -30.21
N PHE A 245 -25.69 11.96 -29.84
CA PHE A 245 -25.02 11.02 -30.75
C PHE A 245 -25.92 9.82 -31.06
N THR A 246 -26.00 9.49 -32.34
CA THR A 246 -26.91 8.45 -32.84
C THR A 246 -26.34 7.03 -32.70
N GLY A 247 -25.02 6.88 -32.62
CA GLY A 247 -24.30 5.60 -32.51
C GLY A 247 -22.82 5.81 -32.19
N TRP A 248 -22.09 4.74 -31.91
CA TRP A 248 -20.63 4.81 -31.76
C TRP A 248 -19.94 5.16 -33.09
N ASP A 249 -20.54 4.79 -34.22
CA ASP A 249 -20.09 5.18 -35.55
C ASP A 249 -20.16 6.70 -35.77
N ASP A 250 -21.20 7.37 -35.25
CA ASP A 250 -21.37 8.83 -35.28
C ASP A 250 -20.30 9.51 -34.41
N VAL A 251 -20.03 8.98 -33.21
CA VAL A 251 -18.92 9.44 -32.36
C VAL A 251 -17.59 9.34 -33.11
N SER A 252 -17.33 8.19 -33.73
CA SER A 252 -16.10 7.95 -34.51
C SER A 252 -15.96 8.93 -35.69
N LYS A 253 -17.04 9.16 -36.46
CA LYS A 253 -17.07 10.10 -37.59
C LYS A 253 -16.81 11.54 -37.17
N VAL A 254 -17.42 11.98 -36.08
CA VAL A 254 -17.27 13.37 -35.58
C VAL A 254 -15.85 13.63 -35.12
N MET A 255 -15.19 12.64 -34.52
CA MET A 255 -13.83 12.79 -34.02
C MET A 255 -12.75 12.61 -35.10
N ALA A 256 -13.05 11.88 -36.19
CA ALA A 256 -12.04 11.53 -37.21
C ALA A 256 -11.30 12.71 -37.85
N PRO A 257 -11.96 13.82 -38.24
CA PRO A 257 -11.28 14.95 -38.87
C PRO A 257 -10.20 15.59 -37.98
N LEU A 258 -10.30 15.45 -36.65
CA LEU A 258 -9.32 15.99 -35.71
C LEU A 258 -7.96 15.30 -35.80
N TYR A 259 -7.91 14.09 -36.34
CA TYR A 259 -6.70 13.27 -36.44
C TYR A 259 -6.23 13.04 -37.88
N ALA A 260 -6.66 13.89 -38.82
CA ALA A 260 -6.11 13.88 -40.18
C ALA A 260 -4.61 14.23 -40.15
N THR A 261 -3.81 13.51 -40.93
CA THR A 261 -2.33 13.62 -40.93
C THR A 261 -1.76 14.14 -42.24
N GLU A 262 -2.55 14.12 -43.32
CA GLU A 262 -2.11 14.60 -44.63
C GLU A 262 -1.67 16.07 -44.54
N GLY A 263 -0.46 16.37 -45.02
CA GLY A 263 0.11 17.72 -44.99
C GLY A 263 0.51 18.23 -43.59
N THR A 264 0.47 17.41 -42.53
CA THR A 264 0.79 17.86 -41.16
C THR A 264 2.29 17.86 -40.84
N ILE A 265 3.10 17.14 -41.63
CA ILE A 265 4.57 17.20 -41.61
C ILE A 265 5.00 17.94 -42.88
N ALA A 266 5.59 19.13 -42.72
CA ALA A 266 6.11 19.89 -43.84
C ALA A 266 7.45 19.34 -44.33
N ASP A 267 7.69 19.40 -45.63
CA ASP A 267 8.98 19.02 -46.23
C ASP A 267 10.12 19.83 -45.63
N GLY A 268 11.24 19.15 -45.33
CA GLY A 268 12.40 19.76 -44.67
C GLY A 268 12.18 20.19 -43.21
N SER A 269 11.02 19.87 -42.61
CA SER A 269 10.78 20.15 -41.19
C SER A 269 11.66 19.27 -40.29
N PRO A 270 11.90 19.68 -39.03
CA PRO A 270 12.60 18.85 -38.06
C PRO A 270 11.95 17.48 -37.81
N ILE A 271 10.63 17.35 -37.98
CA ILE A 271 9.93 16.06 -37.87
C ILE A 271 10.23 15.19 -39.08
N ALA A 272 10.22 15.75 -40.30
CA ALA A 272 10.60 15.03 -41.52
C ALA A 272 12.03 14.47 -41.42
N ALA A 273 12.98 15.25 -40.87
CA ALA A 273 14.35 14.79 -40.65
C ALA A 273 14.44 13.58 -39.68
N GLU A 274 13.60 13.52 -38.65
CA GLU A 274 13.53 12.35 -37.75
C GLU A 274 12.91 11.13 -38.42
N VAL A 275 11.88 11.33 -39.25
CA VAL A 275 11.29 10.26 -40.07
C VAL A 275 12.35 9.68 -41.02
N GLU A 276 13.07 10.54 -41.76
CA GLU A 276 14.18 10.12 -42.64
C GLU A 276 15.27 9.36 -41.87
N ARG A 277 15.64 9.85 -40.68
CA ARG A 277 16.62 9.18 -39.80
C ARG A 277 16.15 7.79 -39.37
N ILE A 278 14.88 7.62 -39.02
CA ILE A 278 14.32 6.31 -38.63
C ILE A 278 14.29 5.37 -39.85
N MET A 279 13.85 5.86 -41.01
CA MET A 279 13.81 5.07 -42.25
C MET A 279 15.20 4.60 -42.68
N ALA A 280 16.22 5.44 -42.54
CA ALA A 280 17.61 5.10 -42.87
C ALA A 280 18.24 4.10 -41.88
N ALA A 281 17.75 4.03 -40.64
CA ALA A 281 18.31 3.16 -39.60
C ALA A 281 17.89 1.68 -39.75
N THR A 282 16.74 1.41 -40.36
CA THR A 282 16.19 0.05 -40.46
C THR A 282 15.08 -0.04 -41.52
N ASP A 283 15.02 -1.16 -42.24
CA ASP A 283 13.91 -1.49 -43.15
C ASP A 283 12.79 -2.30 -42.48
N ASP A 284 13.03 -2.84 -41.29
CA ASP A 284 12.03 -3.57 -40.51
C ASP A 284 10.92 -2.60 -40.01
N PRO A 285 9.67 -2.75 -40.49
CA PRO A 285 8.56 -1.90 -40.08
C PRO A 285 8.32 -1.93 -38.56
N LEU A 286 8.52 -3.08 -37.90
CA LEU A 286 8.33 -3.21 -36.46
C LEU A 286 9.33 -2.33 -35.68
N ARG A 287 10.59 -2.30 -36.14
CA ARG A 287 11.61 -1.42 -35.55
C ARG A 287 11.33 0.05 -35.83
N ARG A 288 10.86 0.41 -37.03
CA ARG A 288 10.44 1.79 -37.34
C ARG A 288 9.33 2.25 -36.40
N THR A 289 8.31 1.40 -36.19
CA THR A 289 7.23 1.68 -35.24
C THR A 289 7.75 1.88 -33.82
N ALA A 290 8.63 0.98 -33.34
CA ALA A 290 9.22 1.11 -32.01
C ALA A 290 10.03 2.40 -31.84
N MET A 291 10.84 2.76 -32.84
CA MET A 291 11.66 3.97 -32.83
C MET A 291 10.80 5.24 -32.84
N ALA A 292 9.70 5.27 -33.60
CA ALA A 292 8.78 6.40 -33.61
C ALA A 292 8.05 6.54 -32.27
N LEU A 293 7.54 5.45 -31.70
CA LEU A 293 6.93 5.46 -30.38
C LEU A 293 7.92 5.97 -29.32
N GLN A 294 9.13 5.41 -29.31
CA GLN A 294 10.18 5.81 -28.38
C GLN A 294 10.54 7.29 -28.53
N LEU A 295 10.65 7.80 -29.76
CA LEU A 295 10.92 9.22 -30.00
C LEU A 295 9.84 10.11 -29.37
N VAL A 296 8.55 9.78 -29.57
CA VAL A 296 7.43 10.54 -29.01
C VAL A 296 7.38 10.44 -27.48
N GLN A 297 7.62 9.26 -26.90
CA GLN A 297 7.65 9.06 -25.44
C GLN A 297 8.81 9.83 -24.80
N ASP A 298 10.02 9.71 -25.36
CA ASP A 298 11.26 10.21 -24.75
C ASP A 298 11.52 11.71 -25.05
N LYS A 299 11.03 12.25 -26.18
CA LYS A 299 11.33 13.64 -26.62
C LYS A 299 10.17 14.62 -26.47
N VAL A 300 8.97 14.17 -26.08
CA VAL A 300 7.81 15.04 -25.84
C VAL A 300 7.28 14.76 -24.44
N ARG A 301 7.32 15.75 -23.54
CA ARG A 301 6.78 15.59 -22.18
C ARG A 301 5.25 15.65 -22.19
N TYR A 302 4.61 14.91 -21.29
CA TYR A 302 3.17 15.04 -21.09
C TYR A 302 2.82 16.38 -20.43
N LEU A 303 1.89 17.12 -21.01
CA LEU A 303 1.22 18.29 -20.43
C LEU A 303 -0.22 18.29 -20.95
N ALA A 304 -1.21 18.14 -20.07
CA ALA A 304 -2.61 18.24 -20.47
C ALA A 304 -2.95 19.69 -20.84
N VAL A 305 -3.52 19.93 -22.01
CA VAL A 305 -3.88 21.29 -22.48
C VAL A 305 -5.33 21.28 -22.95
N GLY A 306 -6.24 21.79 -22.11
CA GLY A 306 -7.68 21.88 -22.35
C GLY A 306 -8.17 23.20 -22.95
N MET A 307 -7.32 24.24 -22.95
CA MET A 307 -7.66 25.60 -23.41
C MET A 307 -8.01 25.66 -24.91
N ASP A 308 -8.84 26.63 -25.31
CA ASP A 308 -9.20 26.93 -26.71
C ASP A 308 -9.75 25.70 -27.47
N GLY A 309 -10.57 24.89 -26.78
CA GLY A 309 -11.06 23.62 -27.28
C GLY A 309 -10.08 22.44 -27.30
N GLY A 310 -8.94 22.60 -26.64
CA GLY A 310 -7.96 21.55 -26.38
C GLY A 310 -8.50 20.34 -25.60
N ASN A 311 -9.71 20.39 -25.05
CA ASN A 311 -10.37 19.21 -24.46
C ASN A 311 -10.50 18.06 -25.48
N TYR A 312 -10.79 18.37 -26.75
CA TYR A 312 -10.99 17.37 -27.81
C TYR A 312 -10.06 17.54 -29.01
N VAL A 313 -9.62 18.77 -29.29
CA VAL A 313 -8.80 19.07 -30.47
C VAL A 313 -7.32 18.84 -30.14
N PRO A 314 -6.59 18.00 -30.91
CA PRO A 314 -5.16 17.80 -30.70
C PRO A 314 -4.35 19.03 -31.10
N GLN A 315 -3.25 19.25 -30.40
CA GLN A 315 -2.21 20.15 -30.87
C GLN A 315 -1.56 19.62 -32.16
N THR A 316 -1.25 20.51 -33.11
CA THR A 316 -0.61 20.11 -34.38
C THR A 316 0.77 19.46 -34.16
N PRO A 317 1.22 18.54 -35.03
CA PRO A 317 2.54 17.91 -34.92
C PRO A 317 3.69 18.91 -34.80
N ALA A 318 3.70 19.96 -35.64
CA ALA A 318 4.70 21.02 -35.60
C ALA A 318 4.75 21.73 -34.23
N LYS A 319 3.60 22.15 -33.70
CA LYS A 319 3.53 22.83 -32.39
C LYS A 319 3.95 21.87 -31.26
N THR A 320 3.60 20.60 -31.32
CA THR A 320 4.02 19.57 -30.35
C THR A 320 5.52 19.34 -30.37
N TRP A 321 6.11 19.31 -31.56
CA TRP A 321 7.55 19.17 -31.71
C TRP A 321 8.31 20.40 -31.22
N ASP A 322 7.85 21.60 -31.57
CA ASP A 322 8.48 22.86 -31.17
C ASP A 322 8.35 23.11 -29.66
N ALA A 323 7.17 22.89 -29.10
CA ALA A 323 6.91 23.06 -27.67
C ALA A 323 7.57 21.98 -26.80
N ARG A 324 7.88 20.80 -27.38
CA ARG A 324 8.38 19.61 -26.68
C ARG A 324 7.44 19.10 -25.59
N TYR A 325 6.17 19.47 -25.65
CA TYR A 325 5.12 18.95 -24.77
C TYR A 325 3.78 18.80 -25.49
N GLY A 326 2.96 17.90 -24.97
CA GLY A 326 1.59 17.67 -25.45
C GLY A 326 0.88 16.61 -24.60
N ASP A 327 -0.43 16.55 -24.72
CA ASP A 327 -1.29 15.58 -24.04
C ASP A 327 -1.49 14.30 -24.87
N CYS A 328 -2.42 13.43 -24.48
CA CYS A 328 -2.71 12.19 -25.20
C CYS A 328 -3.07 12.42 -26.66
N LYS A 329 -3.82 13.47 -26.97
CA LYS A 329 -4.28 13.80 -28.31
C LYS A 329 -3.12 14.33 -29.17
N ALA A 330 -2.35 15.27 -28.62
CA ALA A 330 -1.18 15.85 -29.29
C ALA A 330 -0.11 14.78 -29.63
N LYS A 331 0.20 13.91 -28.66
CA LYS A 331 1.18 12.82 -28.86
C LYS A 331 0.66 11.77 -29.83
N THR A 332 -0.63 11.44 -29.79
CA THR A 332 -1.28 10.53 -30.75
C THR A 332 -1.20 11.08 -32.17
N LEU A 333 -1.54 12.35 -32.40
CA LEU A 333 -1.48 12.95 -33.74
C LEU A 333 -0.04 13.03 -34.29
N LEU A 334 0.93 13.40 -33.44
CA LEU A 334 2.35 13.40 -33.84
C LEU A 334 2.82 11.99 -34.23
N LEU A 335 2.53 10.98 -33.40
CA LEU A 335 2.92 9.59 -33.68
C LEU A 335 2.26 9.07 -34.95
N LEU A 336 0.96 9.33 -35.13
CA LEU A 336 0.20 8.93 -36.31
C LEU A 336 0.78 9.55 -37.59
N ALA A 337 1.11 10.85 -37.56
CA ALA A 337 1.71 11.53 -38.71
C ALA A 337 3.07 10.94 -39.10
N MET A 338 3.91 10.62 -38.10
CA MET A 338 5.20 9.97 -38.34
C MET A 338 5.05 8.56 -38.92
N LEU A 339 4.11 7.76 -38.42
CA LEU A 339 3.86 6.40 -38.91
C LEU A 339 3.35 6.41 -40.35
N HIS A 340 2.41 7.30 -40.69
CA HIS A 340 1.93 7.44 -42.07
C HIS A 340 3.01 7.93 -43.03
N ALA A 341 3.89 8.84 -42.60
CA ALA A 341 5.04 9.28 -43.40
C ALA A 341 6.04 8.14 -43.68
N MET A 342 6.03 7.08 -42.87
CA MET A 342 6.82 5.86 -43.07
C MET A 342 6.02 4.72 -43.73
N GLU A 343 4.82 5.01 -44.25
CA GLU A 343 3.92 4.04 -44.89
C GLU A 343 3.47 2.89 -43.96
N ILE A 344 3.35 3.16 -42.66
CA ILE A 344 2.86 2.20 -41.68
C ILE A 344 1.37 2.44 -41.46
N ASP A 345 0.54 1.41 -41.71
CA ASP A 345 -0.90 1.45 -41.46
C ASP A 345 -1.18 1.67 -39.98
N ALA A 346 -1.83 2.80 -39.66
CA ALA A 346 -2.10 3.21 -38.31
C ALA A 346 -3.39 4.03 -38.21
N GLU A 347 -4.03 4.00 -37.05
CA GLU A 347 -5.26 4.74 -36.80
C GLU A 347 -5.35 5.20 -35.33
N PRO A 348 -6.04 6.33 -35.05
CA PRO A 348 -6.32 6.76 -33.70
C PRO A 348 -7.44 5.92 -33.07
N VAL A 349 -7.32 5.64 -31.78
CA VAL A 349 -8.28 4.82 -31.03
C VAL A 349 -8.56 5.47 -29.68
N MET A 350 -9.83 5.74 -29.37
CA MET A 350 -10.27 6.27 -28.08
C MET A 350 -10.47 5.15 -27.07
N ALA A 351 -10.09 5.41 -25.83
CA ALA A 351 -10.14 4.46 -24.72
C ALA A 351 -10.56 5.14 -23.42
N HIS A 352 -10.95 4.34 -22.43
CA HIS A 352 -11.01 4.80 -21.05
C HIS A 352 -9.93 4.08 -20.25
N ALA A 353 -9.05 4.84 -19.61
CA ALA A 353 -7.87 4.31 -18.93
C ALA A 353 -8.21 3.32 -17.79
N GLN A 354 -9.30 3.54 -17.05
CA GLN A 354 -9.75 2.66 -15.96
C GLN A 354 -11.12 2.00 -16.14
N LEU A 355 -12.08 2.66 -16.83
CA LEU A 355 -13.48 2.21 -16.91
C LEU A 355 -13.83 1.55 -18.24
N GLY A 356 -12.83 1.03 -18.96
CA GLY A 356 -13.01 0.44 -20.28
C GLY A 356 -13.99 -0.73 -20.36
N ASP A 357 -14.06 -1.55 -19.32
CA ASP A 357 -15.04 -2.65 -19.22
C ASP A 357 -16.49 -2.14 -19.06
N ALA A 358 -16.69 -0.92 -18.56
CA ALA A 358 -18.02 -0.34 -18.40
C ALA A 358 -18.57 0.31 -19.69
N ILE A 359 -17.72 0.62 -20.67
CA ILE A 359 -18.09 1.37 -21.89
C ILE A 359 -19.27 0.74 -22.67
N PRO A 360 -19.33 -0.59 -22.89
CA PRO A 360 -20.45 -1.19 -23.63
C PRO A 360 -21.83 -0.99 -22.98
N SER A 361 -21.85 -0.66 -21.69
CA SER A 361 -23.08 -0.39 -20.93
C SER A 361 -23.46 1.09 -20.85
N ARG A 362 -22.69 1.97 -21.50
CA ARG A 362 -22.93 3.42 -21.58
C ARG A 362 -23.59 3.80 -22.92
N ILE A 363 -24.12 5.01 -23.00
CA ILE A 363 -24.64 5.56 -24.26
C ILE A 363 -23.51 6.11 -25.13
N PRO A 364 -23.67 6.14 -26.47
CA PRO A 364 -22.70 6.77 -27.37
C PRO A 364 -22.43 8.22 -26.99
N SER A 365 -21.19 8.54 -26.65
CA SER A 365 -20.75 9.85 -26.17
C SER A 365 -19.23 9.91 -26.20
N VAL A 366 -18.66 11.10 -26.43
CA VAL A 366 -17.20 11.29 -26.28
C VAL A 366 -16.82 11.23 -24.79
N LEU A 367 -17.73 11.58 -23.87
CA LEU A 367 -17.51 11.50 -22.41
C LEU A 367 -17.33 10.06 -21.88
N ALA A 368 -17.60 9.04 -22.69
CA ALA A 368 -17.33 7.66 -22.34
C ALA A 368 -15.82 7.33 -22.38
N PHE A 369 -15.01 8.21 -22.96
CA PHE A 369 -13.57 8.04 -23.13
C PHE A 369 -12.81 9.16 -22.40
N ASN A 370 -11.62 8.85 -21.89
CA ASN A 370 -10.73 9.83 -21.27
C ASN A 370 -9.28 9.74 -21.79
N HIS A 371 -9.03 8.87 -22.78
CA HIS A 371 -7.71 8.63 -23.35
C HIS A 371 -7.80 8.35 -24.85
N ILE A 372 -6.70 8.61 -25.58
CA ILE A 372 -6.57 8.24 -26.99
C ILE A 372 -5.13 7.81 -27.27
N LEU A 373 -4.98 6.80 -28.14
CA LEU A 373 -3.70 6.21 -28.54
C LEU A 373 -3.72 5.82 -30.02
N VAL A 374 -2.60 5.30 -30.53
CA VAL A 374 -2.49 4.79 -31.90
C VAL A 374 -2.60 3.26 -31.91
N ARG A 375 -3.39 2.70 -32.82
CA ARG A 375 -3.26 1.30 -33.25
C ARG A 375 -2.51 1.25 -34.58
N ALA A 376 -1.47 0.43 -34.69
CA ALA A 376 -0.77 0.18 -35.94
C ALA A 376 -0.86 -1.29 -36.35
N HIS A 377 -0.95 -1.58 -37.65
CA HIS A 377 -0.91 -2.94 -38.19
C HIS A 377 0.45 -3.22 -38.81
N VAL A 378 1.24 -4.08 -38.14
CA VAL A 378 2.59 -4.41 -38.58
C VAL A 378 2.76 -5.93 -38.59
N GLY A 379 3.16 -6.49 -39.73
CA GLY A 379 3.38 -7.93 -39.87
C GLY A 379 2.13 -8.78 -39.56
N GLY A 380 0.93 -8.26 -39.87
CA GLY A 380 -0.35 -8.93 -39.60
C GLY A 380 -0.80 -8.86 -38.13
N ARG A 381 -0.15 -8.06 -37.28
CA ARG A 381 -0.48 -7.88 -35.87
C ARG A 381 -0.91 -6.44 -35.58
N ALA A 382 -1.95 -6.28 -34.76
CA ALA A 382 -2.27 -4.99 -34.17
C ALA A 382 -1.31 -4.69 -33.01
N LEU A 383 -0.67 -3.52 -33.06
CA LEU A 383 0.19 -2.95 -32.02
C LEU A 383 -0.55 -1.76 -31.39
N TRP A 384 -0.54 -1.68 -30.07
CA TRP A 384 -1.22 -0.62 -29.32
C TRP A 384 -0.19 0.34 -28.75
N LEU A 385 -0.06 1.50 -29.40
CA LEU A 385 1.04 2.44 -29.20
C LEU A 385 0.56 3.65 -28.40
N ASP A 386 0.88 3.66 -27.11
CA ASP A 386 0.56 4.78 -26.22
C ASP A 386 1.74 5.76 -26.13
N GLY A 387 1.65 6.88 -26.82
CA GLY A 387 2.67 7.94 -26.78
C GLY A 387 2.79 8.65 -25.42
N THR A 388 1.83 8.46 -24.51
CA THR A 388 1.83 9.05 -23.17
C THR A 388 2.45 8.15 -22.10
N ALA A 389 2.47 6.84 -22.34
CA ALA A 389 3.18 5.89 -21.51
C ALA A 389 4.69 6.16 -21.54
N LEU A 390 5.42 5.60 -20.56
CA LEU A 390 6.87 5.72 -20.46
C LEU A 390 7.52 4.34 -20.41
N GLY A 391 8.68 4.21 -21.06
CA GLY A 391 9.53 3.04 -20.97
C GLY A 391 9.15 1.87 -21.88
N THR A 392 8.16 2.02 -22.78
CA THR A 392 7.86 0.98 -23.77
C THR A 392 9.03 0.81 -24.73
N ARG A 393 9.51 -0.42 -24.92
CA ARG A 393 10.57 -0.74 -25.87
C ARG A 393 10.10 -1.82 -26.85
N LEU A 394 10.94 -2.09 -27.86
CA LEU A 394 10.66 -3.07 -28.91
C LEU A 394 10.14 -4.43 -28.38
N PRO A 395 10.68 -5.02 -27.29
CA PRO A 395 10.17 -6.28 -26.75
C PRO A 395 8.75 -6.21 -26.16
N ASP A 396 8.29 -5.01 -25.80
CA ASP A 396 7.00 -4.76 -25.11
C ASP A 396 5.91 -4.32 -26.11
N LEU A 397 6.27 -4.04 -27.36
CA LEU A 397 5.38 -3.41 -28.36
C LEU A 397 4.14 -4.24 -28.70
N GLY A 398 4.20 -5.55 -28.43
CA GLY A 398 3.09 -6.47 -28.61
C GLY A 398 2.12 -6.55 -27.43
N ASP A 399 2.42 -5.89 -26.31
CA ASP A 399 1.64 -5.95 -25.08
C ASP A 399 0.39 -5.06 -25.21
N PRO A 400 -0.83 -5.64 -25.08
CA PRO A 400 -2.05 -4.86 -25.14
C PRO A 400 -2.25 -4.04 -23.85
N PRO A 401 -2.66 -2.77 -23.94
CA PRO A 401 -3.01 -2.01 -22.76
C PRO A 401 -4.31 -2.56 -22.15
N PRO A 402 -4.49 -2.48 -20.82
CA PRO A 402 -5.66 -3.04 -20.13
C PRO A 402 -6.90 -2.13 -20.23
N PHE A 403 -7.17 -1.56 -21.41
CA PHE A 403 -8.27 -0.62 -21.62
C PHE A 403 -9.62 -1.28 -21.92
N GLY A 404 -9.72 -2.61 -21.96
CA GLY A 404 -10.99 -3.31 -22.14
C GLY A 404 -11.62 -3.06 -23.51
N HIS A 405 -12.50 -2.06 -23.63
CA HIS A 405 -13.12 -1.66 -24.90
C HIS A 405 -12.60 -0.31 -25.38
N VAL A 406 -12.48 -0.19 -26.69
CA VAL A 406 -11.99 1.00 -27.37
C VAL A 406 -12.84 1.32 -28.60
N LEU A 407 -12.75 2.56 -29.08
CA LEU A 407 -13.43 3.02 -30.29
C LEU A 407 -12.39 3.51 -31.32
N PRO A 408 -12.19 2.79 -32.44
CA PRO A 408 -11.42 3.30 -33.56
C PRO A 408 -12.03 4.60 -34.11
N VAL A 409 -11.19 5.54 -34.49
CA VAL A 409 -11.61 6.87 -34.95
C VAL A 409 -11.44 6.95 -36.48
N ARG A 410 -12.55 6.82 -37.22
CA ARG A 410 -12.57 6.63 -38.67
C ARG A 410 -13.59 7.54 -39.35
N ALA A 411 -13.24 8.05 -40.54
CA ALA A 411 -14.15 8.87 -41.35
C ALA A 411 -15.40 8.08 -41.80
N ALA A 412 -15.30 6.76 -41.96
CA ALA A 412 -16.43 5.88 -42.26
C ALA A 412 -17.30 5.56 -41.03
N GLY A 413 -16.82 5.89 -39.82
CA GLY A 413 -17.36 5.41 -38.55
C GLY A 413 -16.82 4.04 -38.14
N ALA A 414 -16.95 3.71 -36.87
CA ALA A 414 -16.55 2.44 -36.29
C ALA A 414 -17.47 2.06 -35.11
N GLU A 415 -17.49 0.78 -34.78
CA GLU A 415 -18.11 0.27 -33.55
C GLU A 415 -17.08 0.08 -32.45
N LEU A 416 -17.55 -0.17 -31.22
CA LEU A 416 -16.68 -0.56 -30.11
C LEU A 416 -15.97 -1.89 -30.43
N GLU A 417 -14.68 -1.94 -30.12
CA GLU A 417 -13.85 -3.13 -30.24
C GLU A 417 -13.28 -3.51 -28.88
N ARG A 418 -13.18 -4.81 -28.59
CA ARG A 418 -12.55 -5.32 -27.37
C ARG A 418 -11.07 -5.55 -27.59
N ILE A 419 -10.26 -5.14 -26.62
CA ILE A 419 -8.85 -5.50 -26.49
C ILE A 419 -8.74 -6.73 -25.60
N ASP A 420 -8.20 -7.82 -26.15
CA ASP A 420 -7.92 -9.01 -25.36
C ASP A 420 -6.68 -8.80 -24.49
N ALA A 421 -6.92 -8.74 -23.18
CA ALA A 421 -5.88 -8.64 -22.18
C ALA A 421 -5.00 -9.90 -22.16
N ARG A 422 -3.68 -9.70 -22.11
CA ARG A 422 -2.68 -10.76 -22.03
C ARG A 422 -1.55 -10.34 -21.10
N PRO A 423 -0.88 -11.28 -20.42
CA PRO A 423 0.26 -10.93 -19.60
C PRO A 423 1.36 -10.26 -20.44
N PRO A 424 2.10 -9.30 -19.86
CA PRO A 424 3.24 -8.66 -20.53
C PRO A 424 4.26 -9.68 -21.04
N ALA A 425 4.90 -9.41 -22.18
CA ALA A 425 5.87 -10.31 -22.79
C ALA A 425 7.06 -10.58 -21.86
N ARG A 426 7.52 -9.55 -21.13
CA ARG A 426 8.62 -9.63 -20.17
C ARG A 426 8.11 -9.41 -18.74
N PRO A 427 8.78 -9.96 -17.72
CA PRO A 427 8.45 -9.65 -16.34
C PRO A 427 8.64 -8.16 -16.04
N ILE A 428 7.60 -7.55 -15.44
CA ILE A 428 7.64 -6.20 -14.87
C ILE A 428 8.58 -6.19 -13.67
N VAL A 429 8.60 -7.29 -12.90
CA VAL A 429 9.57 -7.58 -11.84
C VAL A 429 10.31 -8.87 -12.17
N ASP A 430 11.63 -8.80 -12.29
CA ASP A 430 12.51 -9.98 -12.32
C ASP A 430 13.48 -9.89 -11.15
N LEU A 431 13.27 -10.71 -10.12
CA LEU A 431 14.02 -10.71 -8.88
C LEU A 431 14.81 -12.01 -8.73
N ALA A 432 16.12 -11.90 -8.54
CA ALA A 432 16.99 -13.00 -8.16
C ALA A 432 17.62 -12.73 -6.78
N LEU A 433 17.55 -13.75 -5.92
CA LEU A 433 18.06 -13.75 -4.56
C LEU A 433 19.06 -14.90 -4.42
N ASP A 434 20.28 -14.60 -3.97
CA ASP A 434 21.27 -15.61 -3.59
C ASP A 434 21.59 -15.46 -2.10
N ALA A 435 21.11 -16.40 -1.29
CA ALA A 435 21.25 -16.45 0.16
C ALA A 435 22.35 -17.42 0.59
N ASP A 436 23.29 -16.91 1.38
CA ASP A 436 24.24 -17.72 2.13
C ASP A 436 23.72 -17.97 3.56
N GLU A 437 23.32 -19.21 3.79
CA GLU A 437 22.91 -19.75 5.09
C GLU A 437 23.79 -20.94 5.48
N SER A 438 25.01 -21.01 4.94
CA SER A 438 25.85 -22.20 4.97
C SER A 438 26.49 -22.53 6.32
N THR A 439 26.32 -21.68 7.33
CA THR A 439 26.92 -21.86 8.65
C THR A 439 25.90 -22.32 9.69
N SER A 440 24.70 -21.76 9.79
CA SER A 440 23.70 -22.18 10.79
C SER A 440 22.30 -21.68 10.47
N VAL A 441 21.27 -22.47 10.80
CA VAL A 441 19.85 -22.11 10.60
C VAL A 441 19.39 -20.94 11.49
N ASP A 442 20.08 -20.68 12.60
CA ASP A 442 19.72 -19.63 13.55
C ASP A 442 20.54 -18.33 13.37
N LEU A 443 21.38 -18.26 12.33
CA LEU A 443 22.10 -17.04 11.96
C LEU A 443 21.29 -16.25 10.93
N PRO A 444 21.40 -14.91 10.93
CA PRO A 444 20.90 -14.08 9.84
C PRO A 444 21.34 -14.57 8.45
N SER A 445 20.51 -14.37 7.43
CA SER A 445 20.85 -14.74 6.05
C SER A 445 21.69 -13.63 5.43
N VAL A 446 22.76 -13.96 4.70
CA VAL A 446 23.51 -12.97 3.89
C VAL A 446 23.03 -13.12 2.46
N MET A 447 22.38 -12.09 1.91
CA MET A 447 21.77 -12.21 0.59
C MET A 447 22.29 -11.16 -0.37
N THR A 448 22.52 -11.58 -1.62
CA THR A 448 22.63 -10.70 -2.77
C THR A 448 21.29 -10.65 -3.49
N VAL A 449 20.88 -9.45 -3.84
CA VAL A 449 19.64 -9.11 -4.53
C VAL A 449 20.01 -8.55 -5.89
N ASP A 450 19.50 -9.16 -6.96
CA ASP A 450 19.54 -8.64 -8.32
C ASP A 450 18.09 -8.50 -8.81
N MET A 451 17.60 -7.27 -8.91
CA MET A 451 16.21 -6.97 -9.30
C MET A 451 16.19 -6.11 -10.56
N THR A 452 15.37 -6.47 -11.54
CA THR A 452 15.05 -5.61 -12.69
C THR A 452 13.59 -5.23 -12.65
N LEU A 453 13.32 -3.93 -12.70
CA LEU A 453 11.99 -3.35 -12.77
C LEU A 453 11.75 -2.73 -14.13
N ARG A 454 10.52 -2.84 -14.65
CA ARG A 454 10.09 -2.24 -15.93
C ARG A 454 8.82 -1.42 -15.78
N GLY A 455 8.51 -0.64 -16.81
CA GLY A 455 7.27 0.14 -16.89
C GLY A 455 7.25 1.35 -15.95
N GLN A 456 6.07 1.64 -15.40
CA GLN A 456 5.84 2.88 -14.64
C GLN A 456 6.70 2.97 -13.38
N LEU A 457 6.86 1.87 -12.64
CA LEU A 457 7.69 1.85 -11.43
C LEU A 457 9.16 2.15 -11.75
N ALA A 458 9.70 1.58 -12.83
CA ALA A 458 11.07 1.88 -13.29
C ALA A 458 11.24 3.36 -13.68
N SER A 459 10.21 3.94 -14.33
CA SER A 459 10.21 5.36 -14.69
C SER A 459 10.18 6.27 -13.44
N LEU A 460 9.37 5.90 -12.43
CA LEU A 460 9.30 6.62 -11.15
C LEU A 460 10.62 6.57 -10.39
N LEU A 461 11.28 5.40 -10.34
CA LEU A 461 12.59 5.26 -9.71
C LEU A 461 13.68 6.04 -10.44
N THR A 462 13.67 6.00 -11.77
CA THR A 462 14.61 6.80 -12.58
C THR A 462 14.46 8.29 -12.28
N LEU A 463 13.22 8.78 -12.19
CA LEU A 463 12.94 10.17 -11.83
C LEU A 463 13.41 10.48 -10.41
N ALA A 464 13.04 9.63 -9.44
CA ALA A 464 13.42 9.81 -8.05
C ALA A 464 14.94 9.85 -7.87
N SER A 465 15.69 8.93 -8.49
CA SER A 465 17.15 8.92 -8.45
C SER A 465 17.80 10.16 -9.08
N SER A 466 17.10 10.87 -9.97
CA SER A 466 17.61 12.12 -10.58
C SER A 466 17.33 13.38 -9.75
N GLN A 467 16.33 13.33 -8.85
CA GLN A 467 15.87 14.49 -8.07
C GLN A 467 16.29 14.42 -6.60
N LEU A 468 16.45 13.21 -6.07
CA LEU A 468 16.77 12.97 -4.67
C LEU A 468 18.29 13.02 -4.44
N GLY A 469 18.68 13.41 -3.22
CA GLY A 469 20.05 13.23 -2.76
C GLY A 469 20.39 11.74 -2.62
N ALA A 470 21.69 11.43 -2.51
CA ALA A 470 22.15 10.05 -2.44
C ALA A 470 21.62 9.29 -1.21
N LYS A 471 21.33 9.99 -0.10
CA LYS A 471 20.71 9.42 1.11
C LYS A 471 19.24 9.08 0.82
N GLU A 472 18.46 10.05 0.35
CA GLU A 472 17.03 9.89 0.12
C GLU A 472 16.73 8.85 -0.98
N SER A 473 17.54 8.81 -2.04
CA SER A 473 17.43 7.78 -3.08
C SER A 473 17.75 6.38 -2.53
N ARG A 474 18.72 6.27 -1.63
CA ARG A 474 19.04 4.99 -0.96
C ARG A 474 17.89 4.57 -0.06
N ASP A 475 17.37 5.47 0.76
CA ASP A 475 16.28 5.17 1.71
C ASP A 475 14.97 4.79 0.98
N LEU A 476 14.67 5.44 -0.15
CA LEU A 476 13.58 5.04 -1.02
C LEU A 476 13.78 3.63 -1.57
N THR A 477 14.99 3.32 -2.06
CA THR A 477 15.31 2.00 -2.63
C THR A 477 15.29 0.90 -1.57
N GLN A 478 15.80 1.19 -0.37
CA GLN A 478 15.76 0.24 0.74
C GLN A 478 14.33 -0.09 1.17
N ARG A 479 13.46 0.93 1.28
CA ARG A 479 12.02 0.70 1.55
C ARG A 479 11.36 -0.13 0.45
N LEU A 480 11.67 0.16 -0.81
CA LEU A 480 11.19 -0.66 -1.92
C LEU A 480 11.65 -2.13 -1.79
N LEU A 481 12.93 -2.35 -1.49
CA LEU A 481 13.45 -3.71 -1.33
C LEU A 481 12.83 -4.44 -0.13
N GLN A 482 12.51 -3.73 0.97
CA GLN A 482 11.88 -4.33 2.15
C GLN A 482 10.54 -5.01 1.83
N GLU A 483 9.76 -4.48 0.89
CA GLU A 483 8.53 -5.13 0.39
C GLU A 483 8.80 -6.48 -0.31
N TYR A 484 10.04 -6.73 -0.75
CA TYR A 484 10.43 -7.96 -1.45
C TYR A 484 11.22 -8.95 -0.62
N VAL A 485 12.03 -8.47 0.32
CA VAL A 485 13.00 -9.31 1.05
C VAL A 485 12.90 -9.15 2.57
N GLY A 486 11.93 -8.36 3.07
CA GLY A 486 11.75 -8.08 4.49
C GLY A 486 12.80 -7.11 5.05
N GLU A 487 12.83 -6.98 6.37
CA GLU A 487 13.79 -6.11 7.06
C GLU A 487 15.25 -6.56 6.86
N ALA A 488 16.11 -5.59 6.57
CA ALA A 488 17.48 -5.86 6.18
C ALA A 488 18.45 -4.73 6.56
N GLN A 489 19.70 -5.11 6.77
CA GLN A 489 20.84 -4.20 6.88
C GLN A 489 21.69 -4.33 5.63
N PHE A 490 21.55 -3.37 4.71
CA PHE A 490 22.29 -3.36 3.45
C PHE A 490 23.70 -2.81 3.64
N GLU A 491 24.67 -3.46 2.99
CA GLU A 491 26.06 -2.98 2.87
C GLU A 491 26.18 -2.00 1.71
N ASP A 492 25.68 -2.42 0.55
CA ASP A 492 25.64 -1.68 -0.69
C ASP A 492 24.25 -1.81 -1.34
N VAL A 493 23.82 -0.72 -1.97
CA VAL A 493 22.63 -0.67 -2.81
C VAL A 493 22.99 0.19 -4.01
N THR A 494 22.95 -0.40 -5.19
CA THR A 494 23.22 0.27 -6.45
C THR A 494 21.96 0.24 -7.30
N VAL A 495 21.52 1.42 -7.73
CA VAL A 495 20.41 1.60 -8.67
C VAL A 495 20.99 2.05 -9.99
N THR A 496 20.70 1.34 -11.06
CA THR A 496 21.21 1.62 -12.40
C THR A 496 20.04 1.69 -13.38
N PRO A 497 19.64 2.91 -13.79
CA PRO A 497 18.70 3.09 -14.88
C PRO A 497 19.29 2.58 -16.20
N ALA A 498 18.58 1.70 -16.88
CA ALA A 498 18.88 1.22 -18.23
C ALA A 498 17.87 1.85 -19.20
N VAL A 499 18.09 3.13 -19.53
CA VAL A 499 17.15 3.94 -20.33
C VAL A 499 16.84 3.29 -21.69
N GLU A 500 17.83 2.64 -22.32
CA GLU A 500 17.63 1.94 -23.59
C GLU A 500 16.70 0.72 -23.46
N ASP A 501 16.73 0.00 -22.33
CA ASP A 501 15.86 -1.16 -22.05
C ASP A 501 14.50 -0.76 -21.42
N GLY A 502 14.33 0.51 -21.04
CA GLY A 502 13.15 0.99 -20.33
C GLY A 502 13.03 0.40 -18.92
N SER A 503 14.16 0.09 -18.29
CA SER A 503 14.21 -0.64 -17.02
C SER A 503 15.13 0.02 -16.00
N VAL A 504 14.99 -0.40 -14.73
CA VAL A 504 15.89 -0.05 -13.64
C VAL A 504 16.39 -1.35 -13.03
N SER A 505 17.72 -1.50 -12.98
CA SER A 505 18.36 -2.61 -12.26
C SER A 505 18.74 -2.15 -10.85
N ILE A 506 18.41 -2.95 -9.85
CA ILE A 506 18.82 -2.76 -8.46
C ILE A 506 19.67 -3.95 -8.06
N ARG A 507 20.91 -3.67 -7.66
CA ARG A 507 21.79 -4.65 -7.03
C ARG A 507 22.01 -4.27 -5.58
N ALA A 508 21.84 -5.21 -4.66
CA ALA A 508 22.11 -4.96 -3.25
C ALA A 508 22.72 -6.19 -2.59
N ARG A 509 23.50 -5.99 -1.54
CA ARG A 509 23.93 -7.05 -0.62
C ARG A 509 23.65 -6.62 0.81
N GLY A 510 23.20 -7.56 1.63
CA GLY A 510 22.87 -7.25 3.02
C GLY A 510 22.71 -8.46 3.90
N VAL A 511 22.45 -8.16 5.17
CA VAL A 511 22.08 -9.15 6.20
C VAL A 511 20.59 -9.03 6.48
N PHE A 512 19.90 -10.16 6.43
CA PHE A 512 18.46 -10.30 6.61
C PHE A 512 18.18 -11.18 7.82
N GLY A 513 17.02 -11.02 8.45
CA GLY A 513 16.56 -11.94 9.49
C GLY A 513 16.66 -13.41 9.03
N SER A 514 16.80 -14.34 9.96
CA SER A 514 16.67 -15.76 9.59
C SER A 514 15.22 -16.02 9.20
N ALA A 515 14.98 -16.62 8.04
CA ALA A 515 13.65 -17.08 7.64
C ALA A 515 13.38 -18.54 8.07
N TRP A 516 14.15 -19.03 9.04
CA TRP A 516 13.90 -20.32 9.70
C TRP A 516 13.08 -20.11 10.95
N ASP A 517 11.94 -20.79 10.99
CA ASP A 517 11.05 -20.83 12.13
C ASP A 517 11.10 -22.19 12.82
N ARG A 518 10.67 -22.23 14.09
CA ARG A 518 10.51 -23.48 14.82
C ARG A 518 9.03 -23.70 15.14
N VAL A 519 8.41 -24.67 14.46
CA VAL A 519 6.99 -25.03 14.60
C VAL A 519 6.90 -26.48 15.05
N ASP A 520 6.18 -26.75 16.13
CA ASP A 520 6.01 -28.11 16.69
C ASP A 520 7.34 -28.89 16.83
N LYS A 521 8.37 -28.22 17.36
CA LYS A 521 9.75 -28.73 17.55
C LYS A 521 10.54 -28.98 16.26
N ARG A 522 9.96 -28.77 15.08
CA ARG A 522 10.64 -28.85 13.79
C ARG A 522 11.17 -27.47 13.40
N THR A 523 12.37 -27.43 12.84
CA THR A 523 12.92 -26.20 12.25
C THR A 523 12.65 -26.22 10.76
N GLU A 524 11.84 -25.28 10.30
CA GLU A 524 11.33 -25.20 8.94
C GLU A 524 11.47 -23.81 8.35
N ARG A 525 11.57 -23.73 7.03
CA ARG A 525 11.66 -22.48 6.26
C ARG A 525 10.78 -22.57 5.03
N TRP A 526 9.97 -21.56 4.79
CA TRP A 526 9.21 -21.45 3.55
C TRP A 526 10.11 -21.09 2.36
N LEU A 527 9.86 -21.75 1.23
CA LEU A 527 10.68 -21.58 0.01
C LEU A 527 9.97 -20.79 -1.09
N ALA A 528 8.65 -20.84 -1.12
CA ALA A 528 7.82 -20.24 -2.17
C ALA A 528 7.31 -18.86 -1.77
N ARG A 529 7.26 -17.93 -2.73
CA ARG A 529 6.69 -16.59 -2.54
C ARG A 529 5.23 -16.52 -2.97
N ILE A 530 4.79 -17.45 -3.83
CA ILE A 530 3.40 -17.56 -4.28
C ILE A 530 2.37 -17.43 -3.14
N PRO A 531 2.55 -18.03 -1.94
CA PRO A 531 1.58 -17.88 -0.86
C PRO A 531 1.35 -16.46 -0.36
N ASP A 532 2.33 -15.57 -0.52
CA ASP A 532 2.23 -14.17 -0.11
C ASP A 532 1.57 -13.30 -1.19
N ILE A 533 1.50 -13.79 -2.43
CA ILE A 533 1.01 -13.05 -3.61
C ILE A 533 -0.40 -13.50 -4.01
N VAL A 534 -0.64 -14.81 -4.04
CA VAL A 534 -1.88 -15.39 -4.55
C VAL A 534 -2.87 -15.58 -3.40
N ALA A 535 -3.84 -14.68 -3.34
CA ALA A 535 -5.01 -14.79 -2.46
C ALA A 535 -6.31 -14.79 -3.28
N PHE A 536 -7.23 -15.69 -2.95
CA PHE A 536 -8.56 -15.74 -3.57
C PHE A 536 -9.61 -16.11 -2.53
N ALA A 537 -10.21 -15.09 -1.91
CA ALA A 537 -11.24 -15.25 -0.89
C ALA A 537 -12.50 -14.40 -1.14
N PRO A 538 -13.04 -14.35 -2.37
CA PRO A 538 -14.26 -13.60 -2.66
C PRO A 538 -15.46 -14.10 -1.85
N ASP A 539 -16.30 -13.18 -1.38
CA ASP A 539 -17.58 -13.49 -0.74
C ASP A 539 -18.71 -13.42 -1.76
N ARG A 540 -19.40 -14.55 -1.93
CA ARG A 540 -20.60 -14.70 -2.78
C ARG A 540 -21.77 -15.33 -2.00
N ALA A 541 -21.69 -15.33 -0.67
CA ALA A 541 -22.73 -15.89 0.20
C ALA A 541 -23.97 -15.00 0.26
N ARG A 542 -23.83 -13.68 0.07
CA ARG A 542 -24.97 -12.76 0.01
C ARG A 542 -25.76 -13.01 -1.27
N ALA A 543 -27.08 -13.15 -1.17
CA ALA A 543 -27.96 -13.38 -2.32
C ALA A 543 -27.81 -12.31 -3.42
N ALA A 544 -27.59 -11.05 -3.04
CA ALA A 544 -27.36 -9.95 -3.98
C ALA A 544 -26.05 -10.07 -4.77
N TRP A 545 -25.10 -10.89 -4.31
CA TRP A 545 -23.77 -11.06 -4.92
C TRP A 545 -23.61 -12.41 -5.61
N ALA A 546 -24.53 -13.36 -5.40
CA ALA A 546 -24.38 -14.76 -5.79
C ALA A 546 -24.06 -14.99 -7.27
N GLU A 547 -24.50 -14.09 -8.16
CA GLU A 547 -24.29 -14.18 -9.61
C GLU A 547 -23.21 -13.22 -10.13
N ILE A 548 -22.59 -12.42 -9.27
CA ILE A 548 -21.59 -11.44 -9.67
C ILE A 548 -20.24 -12.15 -9.86
N PRO A 549 -19.62 -12.09 -11.06
CA PRO A 549 -18.29 -12.67 -11.26
C PRO A 549 -17.22 -11.97 -10.42
N VAL A 550 -16.04 -12.58 -10.33
CA VAL A 550 -14.88 -12.00 -9.63
C VAL A 550 -13.91 -11.46 -10.69
N ALA A 551 -13.56 -10.19 -10.58
CA ALA A 551 -12.48 -9.58 -11.33
C ALA A 551 -11.13 -10.02 -10.73
N THR A 552 -10.25 -10.58 -11.56
CA THR A 552 -8.89 -10.91 -11.14
C THR A 552 -7.94 -9.73 -11.43
N PRO A 553 -6.75 -9.69 -10.81
CA PRO A 553 -5.77 -8.65 -11.08
C PRO A 553 -5.48 -8.47 -12.57
N GLY A 554 -5.29 -7.21 -12.99
CA GLY A 554 -5.00 -6.87 -14.38
C GLY A 554 -3.70 -7.50 -14.89
N PRO A 555 -3.38 -7.32 -16.18
CA PRO A 555 -2.18 -7.89 -16.79
C PRO A 555 -0.88 -7.57 -16.04
N ASP A 556 -0.19 -8.61 -15.59
CA ASP A 556 1.10 -8.51 -14.91
C ASP A 556 1.94 -9.77 -15.21
N ARG A 557 3.25 -9.65 -15.06
CA ARG A 557 4.19 -10.77 -15.09
C ARG A 557 5.34 -10.50 -14.13
N ALA A 558 5.62 -11.47 -13.26
CA ALA A 558 6.74 -11.44 -12.34
C ALA A 558 7.53 -12.74 -12.41
N ARG A 559 8.84 -12.65 -12.17
CA ARG A 559 9.73 -13.80 -11.99
C ARG A 559 10.54 -13.65 -10.71
N TYR A 560 10.57 -14.70 -9.91
CA TYR A 560 11.30 -14.79 -8.66
C TYR A 560 12.23 -15.99 -8.69
N ARG A 561 13.51 -15.76 -8.43
CA ARG A 561 14.53 -16.80 -8.34
C ARG A 561 15.20 -16.71 -6.99
N LEU A 562 15.25 -17.82 -6.26
CA LEU A 562 15.90 -17.90 -4.96
C LEU A 562 16.89 -19.05 -4.96
N ARG A 563 18.11 -18.78 -4.53
CA ARG A 563 19.14 -19.78 -4.26
C ARG A 563 19.53 -19.69 -2.79
N ILE A 564 19.59 -20.82 -2.08
CA ILE A 564 19.99 -20.87 -0.67
C ILE A 564 21.09 -21.91 -0.52
N ARG A 565 22.25 -21.52 0.03
CA ARG A 565 23.29 -22.45 0.47
C ARG A 565 23.00 -22.90 1.90
N LEU A 566 22.77 -24.19 2.12
CA LEU A 566 22.37 -24.74 3.41
C LEU A 566 23.58 -25.08 4.32
N PRO A 567 23.38 -25.14 5.65
CA PRO A 567 24.40 -25.61 6.57
C PRO A 567 24.90 -27.01 6.26
N ASP A 568 26.19 -27.25 6.56
CA ASP A 568 26.84 -28.57 6.46
C ASP A 568 26.60 -29.29 5.11
N GLY A 569 26.55 -28.53 4.01
CA GLY A 569 26.33 -29.04 2.66
C GLY A 569 24.92 -29.61 2.43
N GLY A 570 23.94 -29.20 3.22
CA GLY A 570 22.55 -29.67 3.12
C GLY A 570 22.32 -31.10 3.60
N ARG A 571 23.25 -31.70 4.34
CA ARG A 571 23.11 -33.05 4.87
C ARG A 571 21.89 -33.15 5.81
N GLY A 572 20.96 -34.06 5.50
CA GLY A 572 19.77 -34.31 6.33
C GLY A 572 18.62 -33.32 6.11
N TYR A 573 18.80 -32.30 5.27
CA TYR A 573 17.73 -31.37 4.89
C TYR A 573 16.82 -32.01 3.85
N ARG A 574 15.51 -31.78 3.95
CA ARG A 574 14.52 -32.33 3.00
C ARG A 574 13.37 -31.35 2.73
N ILE A 575 12.90 -31.33 1.49
CA ILE A 575 11.76 -30.51 1.09
C ILE A 575 10.46 -31.27 1.42
N GLU A 576 9.54 -30.63 2.13
CA GLU A 576 8.14 -31.04 2.26
C GLU A 576 7.25 -30.16 1.39
N GLY A 577 6.12 -30.68 0.93
CA GLY A 577 5.21 -29.98 0.01
C GLY A 577 5.56 -30.18 -1.46
N GLU A 578 4.83 -29.50 -2.34
CA GLU A 578 4.92 -29.67 -3.79
C GLU A 578 5.90 -28.66 -4.41
N GLY A 579 7.07 -29.16 -4.83
CA GLY A 579 8.13 -28.33 -5.40
C GLY A 579 7.84 -27.84 -6.82
N ALA A 580 7.12 -28.61 -7.63
CA ALA A 580 6.76 -28.23 -8.99
C ALA A 580 5.31 -27.76 -9.05
N LEU A 581 5.01 -26.71 -9.80
CA LEU A 581 3.64 -26.24 -10.03
C LEU A 581 3.56 -25.70 -11.45
N ASP A 582 2.49 -26.05 -12.18
CA ASP A 582 2.17 -25.47 -13.48
C ASP A 582 0.65 -25.45 -13.61
N GLY A 583 0.04 -24.27 -13.50
CA GLY A 583 -1.40 -24.17 -13.47
C GLY A 583 -1.93 -22.76 -13.26
N ARG A 584 -3.25 -22.65 -13.15
CA ARG A 584 -3.94 -21.39 -12.93
C ARG A 584 -4.69 -21.40 -11.59
N TYR A 585 -4.50 -20.37 -10.78
CA TYR A 585 -5.02 -20.25 -9.43
C TYR A 585 -5.42 -18.80 -9.12
N GLY A 586 -6.70 -18.57 -8.84
CA GLY A 586 -7.22 -17.25 -8.47
C GLY A 586 -7.00 -16.16 -9.53
N GLY A 587 -6.88 -16.54 -10.81
CA GLY A 587 -6.54 -15.63 -11.91
C GLY A 587 -5.06 -15.52 -12.26
N TYR A 588 -4.18 -16.18 -11.50
CA TYR A 588 -2.75 -16.23 -11.74
C TYR A 588 -2.36 -17.48 -12.51
N GLU A 589 -1.64 -17.34 -13.61
CA GLU A 589 -0.85 -18.41 -14.24
C GLU A 589 0.46 -18.52 -13.48
N VAL A 590 0.72 -19.69 -12.90
CA VAL A 590 1.82 -19.93 -11.98
C VAL A 590 2.66 -21.09 -12.49
N GLN A 591 3.97 -20.85 -12.58
CA GLN A 591 4.96 -21.88 -12.82
C GLN A 591 5.99 -21.84 -11.69
N ARG A 592 6.25 -22.99 -11.06
CA ARG A 592 7.26 -23.15 -10.00
C ARG A 592 8.10 -24.39 -10.24
N SER A 593 9.39 -24.27 -9.94
CA SER A 593 10.26 -25.42 -9.72
C SER A 593 11.09 -25.21 -8.45
N VAL A 594 11.23 -26.27 -7.66
CA VAL A 594 12.11 -26.31 -6.48
C VAL A 594 13.02 -27.51 -6.59
N THR A 595 14.33 -27.29 -6.41
CA THR A 595 15.35 -28.34 -6.44
C THR A 595 16.27 -28.21 -5.24
N LEU A 596 16.81 -29.33 -4.77
CA LEU A 596 17.87 -29.40 -3.78
C LEU A 596 18.99 -30.28 -4.34
N ALA A 597 20.15 -29.68 -4.63
CA ALA A 597 21.33 -30.38 -5.14
C ALA A 597 22.59 -29.76 -4.55
N ASP A 598 23.56 -30.59 -4.15
CA ASP A 598 24.86 -30.16 -3.61
C ASP A 598 24.77 -29.12 -2.46
N GLY A 599 23.77 -29.29 -1.59
CA GLY A 599 23.52 -28.38 -0.46
C GLY A 599 22.93 -27.02 -0.85
N ILE A 600 22.50 -26.86 -2.10
CA ILE A 600 21.89 -25.64 -2.63
C ILE A 600 20.43 -25.91 -2.95
N VAL A 601 19.53 -25.14 -2.34
CA VAL A 601 18.12 -25.08 -2.74
C VAL A 601 17.99 -24.04 -3.84
N THR A 602 17.33 -24.38 -4.95
CA THR A 602 16.98 -23.41 -6.00
C THR A 602 15.47 -23.42 -6.22
N VAL A 603 14.87 -22.23 -6.18
CA VAL A 603 13.46 -21.97 -6.48
C VAL A 603 13.40 -21.03 -7.68
N ASP A 604 12.60 -21.38 -8.70
CA ASP A 604 12.25 -20.48 -9.82
C ASP A 604 10.73 -20.43 -9.90
N GLU A 605 10.15 -19.24 -9.73
CA GLU A 605 8.72 -18.97 -9.79
C GLU A 605 8.45 -17.91 -10.85
N THR A 606 7.51 -18.18 -11.74
CA THR A 606 6.93 -17.19 -12.64
C THR A 606 5.45 -17.08 -12.36
N LEU A 607 4.97 -15.85 -12.23
CA LEU A 607 3.55 -15.54 -12.07
C LEU A 607 3.15 -14.60 -13.20
N ALA A 608 1.98 -14.83 -13.76
CA ALA A 608 1.39 -13.98 -14.78
C ALA A 608 -0.11 -13.85 -14.55
N THR A 609 -0.66 -12.66 -14.78
CA THR A 609 -2.10 -12.39 -14.73
C THR A 609 -2.53 -11.76 -16.03
N SER A 610 -3.79 -11.91 -16.37
CA SER A 610 -4.37 -11.34 -17.59
C SER A 610 -5.69 -10.61 -17.35
N GLY A 611 -6.12 -10.43 -16.09
CA GLY A 611 -7.39 -9.78 -15.76
C GLY A 611 -8.63 -10.58 -16.19
N ILE A 612 -8.53 -11.91 -16.27
CA ILE A 612 -9.69 -12.75 -16.60
C ILE A 612 -10.73 -12.70 -15.48
N GLU A 613 -11.99 -12.93 -15.81
CA GLU A 613 -13.03 -13.04 -14.80
C GLU A 613 -13.27 -14.48 -14.41
N ILE A 614 -13.58 -14.69 -13.14
CA ILE A 614 -13.97 -15.99 -12.62
C ILE A 614 -15.49 -15.96 -12.41
N PRO A 615 -16.26 -16.77 -13.15
CA PRO A 615 -17.71 -16.83 -12.99
C PRO A 615 -18.10 -17.17 -11.55
N ALA A 616 -19.18 -16.57 -11.04
CA ALA A 616 -19.60 -16.75 -9.65
C ALA A 616 -19.81 -18.24 -9.28
N ALA A 617 -20.35 -19.03 -10.20
CA ALA A 617 -20.53 -20.48 -10.05
C ALA A 617 -19.21 -21.26 -9.87
N GLN A 618 -18.06 -20.72 -10.28
CA GLN A 618 -16.75 -21.36 -10.14
C GLN A 618 -16.00 -20.92 -8.89
N VAL A 619 -16.48 -19.91 -8.17
CA VAL A 619 -15.78 -19.31 -7.03
C VAL A 619 -15.45 -20.33 -5.95
N ALA A 620 -16.38 -21.21 -5.58
CA ALA A 620 -16.14 -22.21 -4.55
C ALA A 620 -15.04 -23.20 -4.95
N GLY A 621 -15.06 -23.68 -6.20
CA GLY A 621 -14.05 -24.58 -6.72
C GLY A 621 -12.68 -23.91 -6.84
N GLU A 622 -12.64 -22.63 -7.21
CA GLU A 622 -11.38 -21.89 -7.29
C GLU A 622 -10.79 -21.59 -5.90
N ARG A 623 -11.64 -21.27 -4.91
CA ARG A 623 -11.21 -21.13 -3.50
C ARG A 623 -10.58 -22.42 -2.99
N ASP A 624 -11.18 -23.57 -3.28
CA ASP A 624 -10.65 -24.89 -2.90
C ASP A 624 -9.31 -25.19 -3.59
N ARG A 625 -9.19 -24.89 -4.90
CA ARG A 625 -7.93 -25.03 -5.64
C ARG A 625 -6.81 -24.16 -5.08
N VAL A 626 -7.11 -22.88 -4.82
CA VAL A 626 -6.14 -21.93 -4.24
C VAL A 626 -5.75 -22.39 -2.83
N ALA A 627 -6.72 -22.73 -1.97
CA ALA A 627 -6.45 -23.22 -0.62
C ALA A 627 -5.59 -24.50 -0.62
N THR A 628 -5.87 -25.44 -1.54
CA THR A 628 -5.08 -26.67 -1.69
C THR A 628 -3.64 -26.37 -2.09
N MET A 629 -3.45 -25.52 -3.12
CA MET A 629 -2.14 -25.10 -3.60
C MET A 629 -1.33 -24.39 -2.50
N LEU A 630 -1.96 -23.52 -1.71
CA LEU A 630 -1.34 -22.85 -0.56
C LEU A 630 -0.97 -23.85 0.56
N GLY A 631 -1.85 -24.82 0.85
CA GLY A 631 -1.60 -25.86 1.85
C GLY A 631 -0.45 -26.80 1.48
N GLN A 632 -0.15 -26.93 0.18
CA GLN A 632 0.95 -27.75 -0.35
C GLN A 632 2.23 -26.95 -0.64
N ALA A 633 2.28 -25.66 -0.30
CA ALA A 633 3.44 -24.84 -0.61
C ALA A 633 4.75 -25.40 0.03
N PRO A 634 5.87 -25.40 -0.71
CA PRO A 634 7.08 -26.12 -0.33
C PRO A 634 7.80 -25.46 0.84
N ARG A 635 8.25 -26.30 1.77
CA ARG A 635 9.05 -25.91 2.94
C ARG A 635 10.33 -26.74 2.99
N MET A 636 11.41 -26.09 3.39
CA MET A 636 12.65 -26.75 3.75
C MET A 636 12.59 -27.17 5.21
N ILE A 637 12.80 -28.45 5.51
CA ILE A 637 12.90 -28.97 6.87
C ILE A 637 14.36 -29.25 7.20
N ALA A 638 14.83 -28.68 8.31
CA ALA A 638 16.16 -28.94 8.85
C ALA A 638 16.17 -30.25 9.66
N PRO A 639 17.29 -31.00 9.67
CA PRO A 639 17.43 -32.16 10.57
C PRO A 639 17.46 -31.71 12.03
N GLU A 640 17.14 -32.61 12.98
CA GLU A 640 17.10 -32.27 14.41
C GLU A 640 18.46 -31.79 14.96
N ASP A 641 19.55 -32.30 14.40
CA ASP A 641 20.93 -31.95 14.72
C ASP A 641 21.46 -30.77 13.88
N ALA A 642 20.60 -30.05 13.16
CA ALA A 642 20.97 -28.89 12.37
C ALA A 642 21.81 -27.91 13.18
N ARG A 643 22.85 -27.39 12.55
CA ARG A 643 23.81 -26.51 13.20
C ARG A 643 23.16 -25.25 13.73
N ARG A 644 23.42 -24.95 15.01
CA ARG A 644 22.89 -23.80 15.74
C ARG A 644 23.99 -22.76 15.95
N ARG A 645 23.61 -21.50 16.18
CA ARG A 645 24.55 -20.37 16.36
C ARG A 645 25.50 -20.49 17.57
N TRP A 646 25.19 -21.38 18.52
CA TRP A 646 26.04 -21.73 19.67
C TRP A 646 26.80 -23.06 19.48
N ASN A 647 26.89 -23.57 18.25
CA ASN A 647 27.68 -24.75 17.89
C ASN A 647 28.31 -24.61 16.49
N LEU A 648 29.11 -23.56 16.31
CA LEU A 648 29.70 -23.21 15.02
C LEU A 648 31.02 -23.93 14.73
N ALA A 649 31.62 -24.59 15.74
CA ALA A 649 32.87 -25.32 15.57
C ALA A 649 32.71 -26.49 14.57
N GLY A 650 33.63 -26.59 13.62
CA GLY A 650 33.59 -27.64 12.58
C GLY A 650 32.48 -27.48 11.54
N ALA A 651 31.92 -26.27 11.37
CA ALA A 651 31.05 -25.95 10.24
C ALA A 651 31.80 -26.15 8.91
N ALA A 652 31.11 -26.65 7.89
CA ALA A 652 31.68 -26.83 6.55
C ALA A 652 32.06 -25.49 5.88
N SER A 653 31.40 -24.39 6.27
CA SER A 653 31.69 -23.03 5.83
C SER A 653 31.47 -22.03 6.98
N THR A 654 32.29 -20.98 7.03
CA THR A 654 32.11 -19.81 7.89
C THR A 654 31.71 -18.55 7.12
N SER A 655 31.50 -18.65 5.80
CA SER A 655 31.27 -17.50 4.92
C SER A 655 30.08 -16.64 5.36
N GLN A 656 28.97 -17.27 5.78
CA GLN A 656 27.80 -16.59 6.33
C GLN A 656 28.19 -15.78 7.58
N LEU A 657 28.84 -16.41 8.56
CA LEU A 657 29.23 -15.75 9.82
C LEU A 657 30.19 -14.57 9.58
N ASP A 658 31.20 -14.78 8.75
CA ASP A 658 32.23 -13.78 8.47
C ASP A 658 31.63 -12.57 7.74
N ALA A 659 30.72 -12.81 6.79
CA ALA A 659 30.01 -11.76 6.09
C ALA A 659 29.05 -10.98 7.00
N ILE A 660 28.30 -11.64 7.89
CA ILE A 660 27.44 -10.95 8.88
C ILE A 660 28.28 -10.02 9.74
N LYS A 661 29.40 -10.51 10.28
CA LYS A 661 30.32 -9.71 11.11
C LYS A 661 30.83 -8.49 10.36
N ALA A 662 31.25 -8.66 9.10
CA ALA A 662 31.76 -7.58 8.27
C ALA A 662 30.68 -6.50 8.00
N ILE A 663 29.49 -6.92 7.56
CA ILE A 663 28.39 -6.00 7.21
C ILE A 663 27.91 -5.23 8.45
N TYR A 664 27.66 -5.93 9.57
CA TYR A 664 27.24 -5.28 10.80
C TYR A 664 28.32 -4.35 11.37
N ALA A 665 29.61 -4.70 11.30
CA ALA A 665 30.68 -3.80 11.72
C ALA A 665 30.73 -2.53 10.85
N ALA A 666 30.61 -2.67 9.53
CA ALA A 666 30.61 -1.55 8.59
C ALA A 666 29.39 -0.62 8.78
N ASN A 667 28.21 -1.18 9.01
CA ASN A 667 26.99 -0.39 9.25
C ASN A 667 27.01 0.25 10.63
N ALA A 668 27.42 -0.49 11.66
CA ALA A 668 27.65 0.07 12.99
C ALA A 668 28.64 1.24 12.92
N ALA A 669 29.73 1.14 12.14
CA ALA A 669 30.69 2.24 11.93
C ALA A 669 30.05 3.54 11.42
N LYS A 670 28.99 3.45 10.62
CA LYS A 670 28.26 4.58 10.03
C LYS A 670 27.06 5.06 10.86
N ALA A 671 26.74 4.40 11.97
CA ALA A 671 25.59 4.74 12.80
C ALA A 671 25.72 6.13 13.45
N ASP A 672 24.59 6.84 13.50
CA ASP A 672 24.37 8.17 14.08
C ASP A 672 23.07 8.18 14.93
N GLU A 673 22.64 9.36 15.39
CA GLU A 673 21.42 9.52 16.20
C GLU A 673 20.14 9.16 15.42
N GLU A 674 20.11 9.38 14.11
CA GLU A 674 18.95 9.09 13.24
C GLU A 674 18.87 7.61 12.83
N ASN A 675 20.00 6.90 12.80
CA ASN A 675 20.11 5.50 12.35
C ASN A 675 20.78 4.59 13.39
N ILE A 676 20.17 4.50 14.58
CA ILE A 676 20.68 3.66 15.66
C ILE A 676 20.46 2.15 15.43
N THR A 677 19.54 1.79 14.53
CA THR A 677 19.12 0.41 14.24
C THR A 677 20.28 -0.49 13.82
N ALA A 678 21.31 0.06 13.17
CA ALA A 678 22.53 -0.66 12.83
C ALA A 678 23.26 -1.18 14.08
N LEU A 679 23.35 -0.38 15.15
CA LEU A 679 23.97 -0.79 16.42
C LEU A 679 23.08 -1.78 17.18
N THR A 680 21.75 -1.60 17.17
CA THR A 680 20.81 -2.53 17.78
C THR A 680 20.92 -3.93 17.15
N SER A 681 20.91 -4.00 15.82
CA SER A 681 21.01 -5.27 15.07
C SER A 681 22.34 -5.97 15.34
N ALA A 682 23.43 -5.23 15.30
CA ALA A 682 24.75 -5.76 15.53
C ALA A 682 24.94 -6.22 17.00
N THR A 683 24.41 -5.49 17.98
CA THR A 683 24.39 -5.90 19.39
C THR A 683 23.65 -7.22 19.58
N SER A 684 22.45 -7.34 19.00
CA SER A 684 21.63 -8.56 19.07
C SER A 684 22.38 -9.77 18.52
N PHE A 685 23.06 -9.61 17.38
CA PHE A 685 23.89 -10.64 16.78
C PHE A 685 25.07 -11.05 17.66
N GLN A 686 25.85 -10.08 18.18
CA GLN A 686 27.01 -10.37 19.02
C GLN A 686 26.60 -11.12 20.30
N ARG A 687 25.51 -10.69 20.95
CA ARG A 687 24.92 -11.40 22.09
C ARG A 687 24.49 -12.81 21.70
N GLY A 688 23.84 -12.97 20.54
CA GLY A 688 23.34 -14.25 20.05
C GLY A 688 24.42 -15.30 19.79
N ILE A 689 25.65 -14.89 19.45
CA ILE A 689 26.81 -15.78 19.27
C ILE A 689 27.70 -15.89 20.54
N GLY A 690 27.34 -15.18 21.62
CA GLY A 690 28.05 -15.20 22.90
C GLY A 690 29.20 -14.20 23.04
N ASP A 691 29.37 -13.24 22.11
CA ASP A 691 30.37 -12.18 22.23
C ASP A 691 29.81 -10.96 23.00
N PHE A 692 29.66 -11.15 24.31
CA PHE A 692 29.14 -10.11 25.20
C PHE A 692 30.06 -8.87 25.28
N LYS A 693 31.37 -9.01 25.04
CA LYS A 693 32.29 -7.87 25.04
C LYS A 693 32.04 -6.98 23.82
N ALA A 694 31.87 -7.57 22.64
CA ALA A 694 31.50 -6.80 21.45
C ALA A 694 30.12 -6.16 21.61
N ALA A 695 29.15 -6.87 22.19
CA ALA A 695 27.83 -6.31 22.48
C ALA A 695 27.90 -5.09 23.43
N GLU A 696 28.70 -5.15 24.51
CA GLU A 696 28.89 -4.01 25.43
C GLU A 696 29.48 -2.78 24.72
N ALA A 697 30.46 -2.99 23.83
CA ALA A 697 31.08 -1.92 23.08
C ALA A 697 30.07 -1.24 22.14
N MET A 698 29.21 -2.00 21.46
CA MET A 698 28.18 -1.46 20.58
C MET A 698 27.10 -0.70 21.35
N LEU A 699 26.63 -1.24 22.48
CA LEU A 699 25.67 -0.56 23.35
C LEU A 699 26.25 0.72 23.96
N THR A 700 27.54 0.72 24.28
CA THR A 700 28.22 1.94 24.77
C THR A 700 28.22 3.03 23.72
N ARG A 701 28.49 2.67 22.45
CA ARG A 701 28.38 3.62 21.35
C ARG A 701 26.92 4.04 21.11
N GLN A 702 25.97 3.12 21.19
CA GLN A 702 24.56 3.41 21.01
C GLN A 702 24.06 4.44 22.04
N ILE A 703 24.38 4.24 23.31
CA ILE A 703 24.06 5.18 24.38
C ILE A 703 24.72 6.55 24.17
N ALA A 704 25.94 6.58 23.63
CA ALA A 704 26.63 7.84 23.35
C ALA A 704 25.98 8.65 22.21
N LEU A 705 25.33 7.97 21.25
CA LEU A 705 24.59 8.60 20.15
C LEU A 705 23.17 8.96 20.55
N LEU A 706 22.44 8.01 21.14
CA LEU A 706 21.06 8.17 21.56
C LEU A 706 20.79 7.36 22.84
N PRO A 707 20.88 8.01 24.03
CA PRO A 707 20.55 7.38 25.29
C PRO A 707 19.07 6.97 25.33
N SER A 708 18.79 5.73 25.73
CA SER A 708 17.43 5.24 25.93
C SER A 708 17.37 4.25 27.09
N VAL A 709 16.19 4.11 27.69
CA VAL A 709 15.92 3.12 28.75
C VAL A 709 16.36 1.72 28.29
N ASP A 710 15.97 1.32 27.08
CA ASP A 710 16.27 0.00 26.53
C ASP A 710 17.77 -0.20 26.29
N ALA A 711 18.48 0.78 25.72
CA ALA A 711 19.92 0.66 25.49
C ALA A 711 20.71 0.52 26.80
N TYR A 712 20.34 1.28 27.84
CA TYR A 712 20.95 1.12 29.17
C TYR A 712 20.62 -0.23 29.80
N LEU A 713 19.37 -0.69 29.71
CA LEU A 713 18.98 -1.99 30.27
C LEU A 713 19.62 -3.17 29.55
N GLU A 714 19.74 -3.11 28.22
CA GLU A 714 20.48 -4.12 27.46
C GLU A 714 21.97 -4.12 27.83
N ARG A 715 22.60 -2.95 28.02
CA ARG A 715 24.00 -2.89 28.47
C ARG A 715 24.16 -3.40 29.89
N SER A 716 23.18 -3.13 30.76
CA SER A 716 23.13 -3.65 32.12
C SER A 716 23.11 -5.19 32.12
N ALA A 717 22.24 -5.79 31.28
CA ALA A 717 22.17 -7.23 31.11
C ALA A 717 23.49 -7.83 30.58
N VAL A 718 24.07 -7.23 29.53
CA VAL A 718 25.37 -7.66 28.99
C VAL A 718 26.50 -7.56 30.03
N ARG A 719 26.54 -6.48 30.82
CA ARG A 719 27.52 -6.30 31.90
C ARG A 719 27.36 -7.33 33.01
N LYS A 720 26.12 -7.73 33.34
CA LYS A 720 25.84 -8.82 34.27
C LYS A 720 26.47 -10.14 33.77
N GLU A 721 26.29 -10.46 32.49
CA GLU A 721 26.90 -11.64 31.84
C GLU A 721 28.42 -11.60 31.90
N LEU A 722 29.03 -10.42 31.71
CA LEU A 722 30.48 -10.21 31.86
C LEU A 722 30.96 -10.17 33.32
N GLY A 723 30.04 -10.24 34.30
CA GLY A 723 30.35 -10.14 35.72
C GLY A 723 30.66 -8.74 36.25
N ASN A 724 30.42 -7.70 35.46
CA ASN A 724 30.51 -6.31 35.88
C ASN A 724 29.20 -5.85 36.57
N SER A 725 28.95 -6.33 37.78
CA SER A 725 27.73 -6.02 38.53
C SER A 725 27.61 -4.53 38.89
N THR A 726 28.72 -3.86 39.19
CA THR A 726 28.72 -2.42 39.49
C THR A 726 28.29 -1.60 38.27
N GLY A 727 28.82 -1.91 37.09
CA GLY A 727 28.42 -1.25 35.85
C GLY A 727 26.97 -1.57 35.45
N ALA A 728 26.51 -2.80 35.71
CA ALA A 728 25.11 -3.16 35.46
C ALA A 728 24.13 -2.35 36.31
N ILE A 729 24.42 -2.17 37.61
CA ILE A 729 23.61 -1.33 38.51
C ILE A 729 23.61 0.12 38.04
N ALA A 730 24.79 0.67 37.69
CA ALA A 730 24.90 2.05 37.22
C ALA A 730 24.03 2.29 35.97
N ASP A 731 24.04 1.36 35.01
CA ASP A 731 23.20 1.47 33.82
C ASP A 731 21.70 1.38 34.14
N ALA A 732 21.28 0.50 35.04
CA ALA A 732 19.89 0.41 35.47
C ALA A 732 19.44 1.67 36.23
N GLU A 733 20.34 2.31 36.98
CA GLU A 733 20.09 3.62 37.60
C GLU A 733 19.93 4.73 36.56
N GLU A 734 20.77 4.76 35.51
CA GLU A 734 20.61 5.72 34.40
C GLU A 734 19.31 5.49 33.62
N ALA A 735 18.95 4.23 33.32
CA ALA A 735 17.66 3.90 32.70
C ALA A 735 16.48 4.43 33.51
N ARG A 736 16.52 4.27 34.84
CA ARG A 736 15.49 4.80 35.75
C ARG A 736 15.52 6.32 35.85
N LYS A 737 16.68 6.97 35.73
CA LYS A 737 16.76 8.44 35.69
C LYS A 737 16.13 8.99 34.41
N LEU A 738 16.34 8.32 33.28
CA LEU A 738 15.73 8.69 31.99
C LEU A 738 14.20 8.55 32.04
N ASP A 739 13.70 7.43 32.57
CA ASP A 739 12.28 7.24 32.81
C ASP A 739 12.02 6.70 34.22
N PRO A 740 11.67 7.59 35.17
CA PRO A 740 11.31 7.18 36.52
C PRO A 740 10.08 6.31 36.59
N SER A 741 9.25 6.19 35.55
CA SER A 741 8.04 5.36 35.54
C SER A 741 8.27 3.96 34.95
N SER A 742 9.43 3.72 34.32
CA SER A 742 9.75 2.46 33.67
C SER A 742 9.80 1.29 34.65
N ALA A 743 8.85 0.36 34.51
CA ALA A 743 8.80 -0.85 35.33
C ALA A 743 10.00 -1.76 35.09
N SER A 744 10.47 -1.88 33.83
CA SER A 744 11.65 -2.67 33.49
C SER A 744 12.92 -2.08 34.12
N ALA A 745 13.07 -0.75 34.16
CA ALA A 745 14.20 -0.10 34.81
C ALA A 745 14.22 -0.33 36.32
N ILE A 746 13.08 -0.12 36.98
CA ILE A 746 12.94 -0.27 38.43
C ILE A 746 13.15 -1.73 38.85
N SER A 747 12.51 -2.68 38.18
CA SER A 747 12.64 -4.11 38.52
C SER A 747 14.04 -4.64 38.24
N SER A 748 14.69 -4.22 37.14
CA SER A 748 16.08 -4.62 36.85
C SER A 748 17.04 -4.07 37.91
N LEU A 749 16.89 -2.80 38.30
CA LEU A 749 17.69 -2.20 39.36
C LEU A 749 17.49 -2.91 40.70
N ALA A 750 16.25 -3.15 41.10
CA ALA A 750 15.94 -3.86 42.34
C ALA A 750 16.57 -5.26 42.36
N TRP A 751 16.44 -6.02 41.27
CA TRP A 751 17.06 -7.34 41.15
C TRP A 751 18.59 -7.30 41.29
N LEU A 752 19.25 -6.37 40.61
CA LEU A 752 20.71 -6.22 40.66
C LEU A 752 21.21 -5.77 42.04
N VAL A 753 20.49 -4.86 42.71
CA VAL A 753 20.81 -4.40 44.07
C VAL A 753 20.64 -5.53 45.08
N ALA A 754 19.56 -6.31 44.98
CA ALA A 754 19.35 -7.48 45.81
C ALA A 754 20.44 -8.55 45.59
N ALA A 755 20.88 -8.75 44.35
CA ALA A 755 21.97 -9.67 44.02
C ALA A 755 23.33 -9.26 44.62
N GLN A 756 23.50 -7.99 45.01
CA GLN A 756 24.67 -7.51 45.79
C GLN A 756 24.49 -7.65 47.31
N GLY A 757 23.34 -8.15 47.77
CA GLY A 757 23.03 -8.39 49.18
C GLY A 757 22.18 -7.31 49.85
N ASP A 758 21.84 -6.21 49.17
CA ASP A 758 21.02 -5.14 49.73
C ASP A 758 19.53 -5.33 49.39
N VAL A 759 18.96 -6.39 49.97
CA VAL A 759 17.55 -6.78 49.79
C VAL A 759 16.59 -5.68 50.26
N ASP A 760 16.93 -4.97 51.34
CA ASP A 760 16.09 -3.92 51.89
C ASP A 760 15.99 -2.70 50.97
N ARG A 761 17.12 -2.27 50.37
CA ARG A 761 17.08 -1.19 49.37
C ARG A 761 16.31 -1.62 48.13
N ALA A 762 16.52 -2.84 47.65
CA ALA A 762 15.79 -3.36 46.50
C ALA A 762 14.28 -3.43 46.74
N ALA A 763 13.84 -3.89 47.91
CA ALA A 763 12.43 -3.93 48.28
C ALA A 763 11.80 -2.52 48.32
N ARG A 764 12.50 -1.52 48.87
CA ARG A 764 12.02 -0.12 48.90
C ARG A 764 11.74 0.45 47.51
N LEU A 765 12.59 0.15 46.52
CA LEU A 765 12.40 0.60 45.14
C LEU A 765 11.06 0.13 44.54
N LEU A 766 10.64 -1.08 44.90
CA LEU A 766 9.38 -1.66 44.45
C LEU A 766 8.20 -1.21 45.31
N ASP A 767 8.40 -1.05 46.63
CA ASP A 767 7.36 -0.59 47.56
C ASP A 767 6.88 0.82 47.25
N GLU A 768 7.79 1.72 46.87
CA GLU A 768 7.44 3.07 46.40
C GLU A 768 6.43 3.00 45.25
N ARG A 769 6.55 2.02 44.35
CA ARG A 769 5.64 1.86 43.20
C ARG A 769 4.36 1.14 43.58
N ILE A 770 4.44 0.12 44.42
CA ILE A 770 3.27 -0.61 44.91
C ILE A 770 2.34 0.35 45.67
N ALA A 771 2.89 1.28 46.47
CA ALA A 771 2.14 2.27 47.24
C ALA A 771 1.41 3.30 46.35
N LEU A 772 1.95 3.62 45.17
CA LEU A 772 1.31 4.53 44.21
C LEU A 772 0.10 3.91 43.50
N GLY A 773 -0.06 2.58 43.55
CA GLY A 773 -1.18 1.88 42.92
C GLY A 773 -1.09 1.83 41.39
N GLY A 774 -2.26 1.84 40.73
CA GLY A 774 -2.35 1.77 39.27
C GLY A 774 -2.22 0.37 38.67
N LYS A 775 -2.27 0.30 37.33
CA LYS A 775 -2.34 -0.97 36.58
C LYS A 775 -1.11 -1.87 36.79
N ALA A 776 0.07 -1.29 36.98
CA ALA A 776 1.34 -2.03 37.16
C ALA A 776 1.61 -2.48 38.61
N ARG A 777 0.73 -2.17 39.57
CA ARG A 777 0.93 -2.50 40.99
C ARG A 777 1.22 -4.00 41.20
N ASP A 778 0.48 -4.85 40.50
CA ASP A 778 0.60 -6.30 40.65
C ASP A 778 1.90 -6.84 40.09
N ASP A 779 2.39 -6.25 39.00
CA ASP A 779 3.67 -6.61 38.39
C ASP A 779 4.83 -6.26 39.32
N PHE A 780 4.75 -5.12 40.03
CA PHE A 780 5.73 -4.77 41.05
C PHE A 780 5.64 -5.67 42.30
N ARG A 781 4.43 -6.08 42.72
CA ARG A 781 4.26 -7.07 43.79
C ARG A 781 4.87 -8.42 43.40
N PHE A 782 4.65 -8.87 42.17
CA PHE A 782 5.26 -10.07 41.61
C PHE A 782 6.78 -9.96 41.60
N ALA A 783 7.33 -8.88 41.04
CA ALA A 783 8.77 -8.64 40.97
C ALA A 783 9.41 -8.62 42.36
N LYS A 784 8.74 -8.00 43.36
CA LYS A 784 9.20 -7.97 44.75
C LYS A 784 9.22 -9.37 45.36
N ALA A 785 8.13 -10.13 45.22
CA ALA A 785 8.05 -11.49 45.75
C ALA A 785 9.13 -12.40 45.13
N ALA A 786 9.34 -12.33 43.82
CA ALA A 786 10.39 -13.08 43.13
C ALA A 786 11.78 -12.69 43.61
N MET A 787 12.07 -11.39 43.69
CA MET A 787 13.36 -10.85 44.14
C MET A 787 13.67 -11.20 45.60
N VAL A 788 12.69 -11.06 46.51
CA VAL A 788 12.82 -11.45 47.92
C VAL A 788 12.99 -12.96 48.06
N GLY A 789 12.28 -13.75 47.26
CA GLY A 789 12.40 -15.21 47.33
C GLY A 789 13.77 -15.71 46.88
N GLU A 790 14.35 -15.02 45.90
CA GLU A 790 15.66 -15.33 45.35
C GLU A 790 16.82 -14.93 46.29
N PHE A 791 16.77 -13.72 46.85
CA PHE A 791 17.91 -13.12 47.58
C PHE A 791 17.69 -12.92 49.08
N GLY A 792 16.45 -12.99 49.56
CA GLY A 792 16.05 -12.75 50.95
C GLY A 792 15.38 -13.96 51.60
N GLU A 793 14.36 -13.68 52.42
CA GLU A 793 13.62 -14.71 53.18
C GLU A 793 12.63 -15.47 52.30
N ALA A 794 12.90 -16.77 52.10
CA ALA A 794 12.10 -17.62 51.21
C ALA A 794 10.63 -17.73 51.65
N GLN A 795 10.37 -17.79 52.96
CA GLN A 795 9.00 -17.88 53.48
C GLN A 795 8.19 -16.60 53.20
N ALA A 796 8.81 -15.42 53.34
CA ALA A 796 8.15 -14.15 53.06
C ALA A 796 7.73 -14.03 51.58
N ALA A 797 8.54 -14.57 50.67
CA ALA A 797 8.19 -14.64 49.25
C ALA A 797 7.07 -15.64 48.96
N ILE A 798 7.08 -16.80 49.62
CA ILE A 798 6.00 -17.79 49.50
C ILE A 798 4.67 -17.18 49.96
N ASP A 799 4.65 -16.52 51.13
CA ASP A 799 3.45 -15.87 51.66
C ASP A 799 2.94 -14.76 50.72
N ALA A 800 3.86 -13.99 50.11
CA ALA A 800 3.51 -12.98 49.12
C ALA A 800 2.92 -13.57 47.84
N PHE A 801 3.46 -14.68 47.34
CA PHE A 801 2.87 -15.40 46.21
C PHE A 801 1.54 -16.05 46.57
N ASP A 802 1.37 -16.56 47.80
CA ASP A 802 0.09 -17.10 48.27
C ASP A 802 -1.01 -16.03 48.25
N ALA A 803 -0.69 -14.81 48.71
CA ALA A 803 -1.62 -13.68 48.62
C ALA A 803 -1.97 -13.33 47.16
N LEU A 804 -0.97 -13.25 46.27
CA LEU A 804 -1.19 -12.97 44.85
C LEU A 804 -2.01 -14.07 44.15
N ILE A 805 -1.79 -15.34 44.49
CA ILE A 805 -2.54 -16.47 43.95
C ILE A 805 -3.97 -16.49 44.49
N GLY A 806 -4.18 -16.12 45.77
CA GLY A 806 -5.51 -15.96 46.35
C GLY A 806 -6.32 -14.89 45.63
N GLU A 807 -5.68 -13.80 45.22
CA GLU A 807 -6.30 -12.73 44.42
C GLU A 807 -6.49 -13.12 42.94
N LYS A 808 -5.56 -13.91 42.37
CA LYS A 808 -5.60 -14.38 40.97
C LYS A 808 -5.41 -15.91 40.89
N PRO A 809 -6.45 -16.70 41.23
CA PRO A 809 -6.37 -18.15 41.13
C PRO A 809 -6.12 -18.58 39.68
N GLY A 810 -5.30 -19.63 39.51
CA GLY A 810 -5.06 -20.23 38.20
C GLY A 810 -4.05 -19.50 37.30
N SER A 811 -3.29 -18.53 37.83
CA SER A 811 -2.17 -17.93 37.09
C SER A 811 -0.98 -18.90 37.01
N PRO A 812 -0.60 -19.39 35.81
CA PRO A 812 0.55 -20.30 35.67
C PRO A 812 1.86 -19.62 36.06
N ALA A 813 1.99 -18.32 35.79
CA ALA A 813 3.18 -17.54 36.11
C ALA A 813 3.41 -17.43 37.63
N LEU A 814 2.35 -17.17 38.41
CA LEU A 814 2.44 -17.10 39.87
C LEU A 814 2.79 -18.46 40.50
N LEU A 815 2.15 -19.53 40.00
CA LEU A 815 2.42 -20.89 40.45
C LEU A 815 3.86 -21.31 40.13
N ASN A 816 4.33 -21.04 38.90
CA ASN A 816 5.71 -21.32 38.51
C ASN A 816 6.72 -20.49 39.33
N ALA A 817 6.46 -19.22 39.59
CA ALA A 817 7.35 -18.37 40.39
C ALA A 817 7.46 -18.88 41.85
N ARG A 818 6.34 -19.27 42.46
CA ARG A 818 6.34 -19.88 43.81
C ARG A 818 7.08 -21.23 43.79
N CYS A 819 6.86 -22.05 42.76
CA CYS A 819 7.60 -23.30 42.57
C CYS A 819 9.11 -23.06 42.46
N TRP A 820 9.51 -22.09 41.63
CA TRP A 820 10.91 -21.72 41.41
C TRP A 820 11.59 -21.31 42.72
N VAL A 821 11.00 -20.41 43.51
CA VAL A 821 11.54 -19.99 44.81
C VAL A 821 11.70 -21.17 45.76
N LYS A 822 10.69 -22.05 45.86
CA LYS A 822 10.79 -23.26 46.69
C LYS A 822 11.94 -24.16 46.24
N ALA A 823 12.10 -24.36 44.93
CA ALA A 823 13.11 -25.22 44.32
C ALA A 823 14.55 -24.68 44.48
N THR A 824 14.77 -23.38 44.24
CA THR A 824 16.08 -22.74 44.35
C THR A 824 16.54 -22.61 45.79
N ARG A 825 15.62 -22.31 46.71
CA ARG A 825 15.89 -22.20 48.16
C ARG A 825 15.86 -23.54 48.90
N ASN A 826 15.48 -24.62 48.21
CA ASN A 826 15.36 -25.97 48.75
C ASN A 826 14.42 -26.07 49.96
N VAL A 827 13.26 -25.41 49.89
CA VAL A 827 12.24 -25.38 50.95
C VAL A 827 10.89 -25.86 50.41
N ALA A 828 10.11 -26.55 51.25
CA ALA A 828 8.75 -27.01 50.91
C ALA A 828 8.64 -27.74 49.55
N ILE A 829 9.66 -28.52 49.19
CA ILE A 829 9.83 -29.16 47.87
C ILE A 829 8.62 -30.01 47.45
N ASP A 830 7.99 -30.72 48.38
CA ASP A 830 6.80 -31.54 48.09
C ASP A 830 5.63 -30.70 47.56
N THR A 831 5.47 -29.48 48.09
CA THR A 831 4.44 -28.55 47.60
C THR A 831 4.87 -27.82 46.32
N ALA A 832 6.17 -27.66 46.09
CA ALA A 832 6.71 -27.05 44.86
C ALA A 832 6.37 -27.89 43.63
N LEU A 833 6.46 -29.23 43.75
CA LEU A 833 6.10 -30.14 42.67
C LEU A 833 4.64 -29.95 42.22
N LYS A 834 3.73 -29.79 43.19
CA LYS A 834 2.32 -29.52 42.91
C LYS A 834 2.15 -28.19 42.18
N ASP A 835 2.83 -27.14 42.64
CA ASP A 835 2.78 -25.81 42.02
C ASP A 835 3.22 -25.84 40.55
N CYS A 836 4.38 -26.42 40.27
CA CYS A 836 4.88 -26.56 38.90
C CYS A 836 3.98 -27.44 38.02
N THR A 837 3.41 -28.52 38.57
CA THR A 837 2.52 -29.40 37.80
C THR A 837 1.22 -28.69 37.42
N SER A 838 0.59 -28.01 38.37
CA SER A 838 -0.59 -27.19 38.08
C SER A 838 -0.27 -26.04 37.12
N ALA A 839 0.92 -25.43 37.23
CA ALA A 839 1.34 -24.41 36.28
C ALA A 839 1.48 -24.97 34.85
N ILE A 840 1.97 -26.20 34.67
CA ILE A 840 2.03 -26.87 33.37
C ILE A 840 0.62 -27.15 32.83
N GLU A 841 -0.28 -27.65 33.66
CA GLU A 841 -1.68 -27.96 33.28
C GLU A 841 -2.45 -26.71 32.82
N LEU A 842 -2.06 -25.53 33.29
CA LEU A 842 -2.73 -24.26 33.02
C LEU A 842 -2.04 -23.40 31.96
N SER A 843 -0.85 -23.79 31.47
CA SER A 843 -0.03 -22.96 30.57
C SER A 843 0.00 -23.50 29.14
N GLU A 844 -0.09 -22.59 28.17
CA GLU A 844 0.18 -22.87 26.76
C GLU A 844 1.68 -22.89 26.44
N SER A 845 2.53 -22.32 27.32
CA SER A 845 3.99 -22.30 27.20
C SER A 845 4.65 -22.93 28.43
N THR A 846 5.26 -24.10 28.26
CA THR A 846 5.66 -24.95 29.39
C THR A 846 7.18 -25.06 29.58
N ALA A 847 8.01 -24.64 28.61
CA ALA A 847 9.46 -24.79 28.68
C ALA A 847 10.10 -24.29 29.99
N ASN A 848 9.80 -23.06 30.40
CA ASN A 848 10.34 -22.48 31.65
C ASN A 848 9.76 -23.14 32.92
N ILE A 849 8.58 -23.75 32.84
CA ILE A 849 7.94 -24.42 33.97
C ILE A 849 8.50 -25.84 34.13
N LEU A 850 8.77 -26.51 33.00
CA LEU A 850 9.49 -27.78 32.95
C LEU A 850 10.92 -27.61 33.50
N ASP A 851 11.59 -26.51 33.19
CA ASP A 851 12.89 -26.14 33.78
C ASP A 851 12.81 -26.05 35.32
N SER A 852 11.83 -25.32 35.86
CA SER A 852 11.57 -25.24 37.30
C SER A 852 11.28 -26.61 37.93
N ARG A 853 10.42 -27.42 37.28
CA ARG A 853 10.04 -28.74 37.81
C ARG A 853 11.20 -29.72 37.77
N ALA A 854 12.08 -29.62 36.78
CA ALA A 854 13.29 -30.43 36.74
C ALA A 854 14.21 -30.16 37.94
N LEU A 855 14.33 -28.90 38.37
CA LEU A 855 15.05 -28.58 39.61
C LEU A 855 14.38 -29.22 40.84
N VAL A 856 13.04 -29.17 40.92
CA VAL A 856 12.28 -29.86 41.99
C VAL A 856 12.57 -31.36 42.00
N TRP A 857 12.52 -32.02 40.84
CA TRP A 857 12.86 -33.44 40.72
C TRP A 857 14.28 -33.75 41.16
N MET A 858 15.24 -32.92 40.76
CA MET A 858 16.64 -33.07 41.15
C MET A 858 16.84 -32.92 42.67
N ARG A 859 16.09 -32.06 43.35
CA ARG A 859 16.08 -31.93 44.83
C ARG A 859 15.45 -33.14 45.53
N LEU A 860 14.47 -33.78 44.89
CA LEU A 860 13.86 -35.04 45.35
C LEU A 860 14.72 -36.27 45.03
N GLY A 861 15.90 -36.10 44.42
CA GLY A 861 16.77 -37.21 44.02
C GLY A 861 16.28 -37.99 42.80
N ARG A 862 15.31 -37.45 42.04
CA ARG A 862 14.73 -38.07 40.85
C ARG A 862 15.35 -37.52 39.57
N ASP A 863 16.63 -37.81 39.38
CA ASP A 863 17.45 -37.25 38.30
C ASP A 863 16.96 -37.67 36.90
N GLU A 864 16.40 -38.87 36.74
CA GLU A 864 15.80 -39.33 35.47
C GLU A 864 14.56 -38.52 35.06
N ASP A 865 13.74 -38.10 36.02
CA ASP A 865 12.57 -37.28 35.73
C ASP A 865 12.94 -35.83 35.45
N ALA A 866 13.97 -35.33 36.14
CA ALA A 866 14.58 -34.04 35.81
C ALA A 866 15.09 -34.04 34.37
N LEU A 867 15.79 -35.10 33.94
CA LEU A 867 16.31 -35.23 32.57
C LEU A 867 15.17 -35.18 31.53
N ARG A 868 14.06 -35.89 31.75
CA ARG A 868 12.90 -35.88 30.85
C ARG A 868 12.29 -34.48 30.71
N ASP A 869 12.11 -33.77 31.81
CA ASP A 869 11.56 -32.41 31.79
C ASP A 869 12.51 -31.43 31.08
N LEU A 870 13.82 -31.57 31.29
CA LEU A 870 14.84 -30.74 30.63
C LEU A 870 14.93 -31.02 29.13
N ASP A 871 14.82 -32.28 28.71
CA ASP A 871 14.74 -32.65 27.30
C ASP A 871 13.47 -32.08 26.65
N ALA A 872 12.33 -32.15 27.35
CA ALA A 872 11.09 -31.54 26.89
C ALA A 872 11.21 -30.01 26.77
N ALA A 873 11.79 -29.33 27.76
CA ALA A 873 12.03 -27.90 27.73
C ALA A 873 12.94 -27.49 26.57
N LEU A 874 14.07 -28.18 26.39
CA LEU A 874 15.04 -27.90 25.31
C LEU A 874 14.52 -28.30 23.93
N SER A 875 13.56 -29.22 23.83
CA SER A 875 12.86 -29.50 22.58
C SER A 875 11.98 -28.32 22.12
N GLN A 876 11.42 -27.55 23.06
CA GLN A 876 10.65 -26.33 22.79
C GLN A 876 11.57 -25.14 22.56
N ILE A 877 12.53 -24.89 23.47
CA ILE A 877 13.47 -23.77 23.41
C ILE A 877 14.91 -24.28 23.49
N PRO A 878 15.56 -24.60 22.35
CA PRO A 878 16.93 -25.15 22.33
C PRO A 878 18.01 -24.23 22.92
N ALA A 879 17.74 -22.92 22.97
CA ALA A 879 18.61 -21.87 23.48
C ALA A 879 18.42 -21.58 24.99
N LEU A 880 17.62 -22.37 25.70
CA LEU A 880 17.35 -22.14 27.11
C LEU A 880 18.56 -22.52 27.97
N ALA A 881 19.41 -21.52 28.26
CA ALA A 881 20.70 -21.72 28.93
C ALA A 881 20.55 -22.34 30.34
N SER A 882 19.50 -21.98 31.08
CA SER A 882 19.17 -22.56 32.40
C SER A 882 18.99 -24.08 32.32
N SER A 883 18.16 -24.55 31.38
CA SER A 883 17.92 -25.97 31.18
C SER A 883 19.17 -26.71 30.70
N ARG A 884 20.01 -26.07 29.88
CA ARG A 884 21.32 -26.65 29.50
C ARG A 884 22.20 -26.87 30.73
N LEU A 885 22.32 -25.87 31.61
CA LEU A 885 23.12 -26.00 32.83
C LEU A 885 22.56 -27.07 33.78
N LEU A 886 21.25 -27.08 34.02
CA LEU A 886 20.59 -28.09 34.84
C LEU A 886 20.77 -29.50 34.24
N ARG A 887 20.63 -29.65 32.92
CA ARG A 887 20.82 -30.93 32.23
C ARG A 887 22.27 -31.39 32.29
N ALA A 888 23.23 -30.46 32.27
CA ALA A 888 24.63 -30.79 32.50
C ALA A 888 24.87 -31.37 33.90
N ILE A 889 24.31 -30.73 34.95
CA ILE A 889 24.41 -31.21 36.34
C ILE A 889 23.75 -32.60 36.48
N VAL A 890 22.55 -32.77 35.95
CA VAL A 890 21.80 -34.05 36.00
C VAL A 890 22.56 -35.15 35.25
N ASN A 891 23.03 -34.88 34.04
CA ASN A 891 23.82 -35.85 33.27
C ASN A 891 25.10 -36.26 34.01
N LYS A 892 25.77 -35.32 34.70
CA LYS A 892 26.94 -35.65 35.52
C LYS A 892 26.59 -36.56 36.70
N ARG A 893 25.47 -36.31 37.40
CA ARG A 893 24.97 -37.17 38.49
C ARG A 893 24.62 -38.59 38.01
N LEU A 894 24.12 -38.72 36.78
CA LEU A 894 23.80 -39.99 36.12
C LEU A 894 25.02 -40.68 35.47
N GLY A 895 26.21 -40.07 35.50
CA GLY A 895 27.43 -40.64 34.90
C GLY A 895 27.61 -40.37 33.40
N HIS A 896 26.75 -39.55 32.78
CA HIS A 896 26.82 -39.17 31.36
C HIS A 896 27.79 -37.98 31.12
N GLY A 897 29.07 -38.18 31.41
CA GLY A 897 30.09 -37.11 31.41
C GLY A 897 30.22 -36.30 30.11
N GLU A 898 30.18 -36.96 28.95
CA GLU A 898 30.30 -36.28 27.65
C GLU A 898 29.09 -35.37 27.35
N ARG A 899 27.87 -35.85 27.62
CA ARG A 899 26.65 -35.05 27.46
C ARG A 899 26.63 -33.85 28.41
N ALA A 900 27.10 -34.06 29.64
CA ALA A 900 27.24 -32.98 30.61
C ALA A 900 28.21 -31.89 30.13
N ALA A 901 29.38 -32.27 29.60
CA ALA A 901 30.35 -31.33 29.07
C ALA A 901 29.80 -30.54 27.87
N ALA A 902 29.08 -31.20 26.97
CA ALA A 902 28.48 -30.56 25.79
C ALA A 902 27.43 -29.50 26.18
N ASP A 903 26.52 -29.83 27.09
CA ASP A 903 25.49 -28.88 27.54
C ASP A 903 26.10 -27.72 28.34
N LEU A 904 27.10 -27.99 29.18
CA LEU A 904 27.78 -26.95 29.95
C LEU A 904 28.51 -25.95 29.04
N ALA A 905 29.14 -26.44 27.97
CA ALA A 905 29.79 -25.56 26.99
C ALA A 905 28.79 -24.60 26.34
N VAL A 906 27.62 -25.10 25.94
CA VAL A 906 26.53 -24.28 25.37
C VAL A 906 25.97 -23.31 26.40
N ALA A 907 25.72 -23.76 27.63
CA ALA A 907 25.21 -22.89 28.71
C ALA A 907 26.17 -21.71 28.96
N ARG A 908 27.47 -21.97 29.04
CA ARG A 908 28.51 -20.94 29.20
C ARG A 908 28.56 -19.95 28.05
N GLN A 909 28.36 -20.41 26.82
CA GLN A 909 28.34 -19.52 25.65
C GLN A 909 27.10 -18.62 25.65
N LEU A 910 25.93 -19.16 26.00
CA LEU A 910 24.67 -18.43 25.99
C LEU A 910 24.49 -17.51 27.20
N SER A 911 25.01 -17.89 28.36
CA SER A 911 24.98 -17.07 29.58
C SER A 911 26.17 -17.41 30.50
N PRO A 912 27.30 -16.69 30.37
CA PRO A 912 28.47 -16.90 31.21
C PRO A 912 28.22 -16.67 32.71
N ALA A 913 27.25 -15.83 33.08
CA ALA A 913 26.93 -15.54 34.48
C ALA A 913 26.16 -16.69 35.18
N LEU A 914 25.60 -17.62 34.41
CA LEU A 914 24.63 -18.59 34.90
C LEU A 914 25.19 -19.52 35.98
N GLU A 915 26.42 -19.99 35.85
CA GLU A 915 27.06 -20.84 36.87
C GLU A 915 27.23 -20.12 38.21
N ARG A 916 27.58 -18.83 38.18
CA ARG A 916 27.68 -18.00 39.39
C ARG A 916 26.30 -17.83 40.02
N ASP A 917 25.27 -17.63 39.19
CA ASP A 917 23.90 -17.48 39.66
C ASP A 917 23.41 -18.78 40.33
N TYR A 918 23.63 -19.93 39.71
CA TYR A 918 23.19 -21.24 40.21
C TYR A 918 24.02 -21.75 41.39
N ALA A 919 25.29 -21.34 41.51
CA ALA A 919 26.13 -21.68 42.66
C ALA A 919 25.54 -21.16 43.98
N ARG A 920 24.77 -20.06 43.95
CA ARG A 920 24.05 -19.53 45.14
C ARG A 920 22.96 -20.48 45.64
N PHE A 921 22.45 -21.34 44.77
CA PHE A 921 21.50 -22.41 45.13
C PHE A 921 22.20 -23.69 45.58
N GLY A 922 23.54 -23.70 45.66
CA GLY A 922 24.30 -24.93 45.91
C GLY A 922 24.34 -25.89 44.72
N LEU A 923 24.11 -25.38 43.50
CA LEU A 923 24.16 -26.16 42.26
C LEU A 923 25.45 -25.83 41.51
N LYS A 924 26.32 -26.83 41.32
CA LYS A 924 27.59 -26.69 40.59
C LYS A 924 27.71 -27.85 39.58
N PRO A 925 28.05 -27.56 38.32
CA PRO A 925 28.19 -28.57 37.27
C PRO A 925 29.43 -29.45 37.40
#